data_AF-A0A1H6HN78-F1
#
_entry.id   AF-A0A1H6HN78-F1
#
_cell.length_a   1.000
_cell.length_b   1.000
_cell.length_c   1.000
_cell.angle_alpha   90.00
_cell.angle_beta   90.00
_cell.angle_gamma   90.00
#
_symmetry.space_group_name_H-M   'P 1'
#
loop_
_entity.id
_entity.type
_entity.pdbx_description
1 polymer ?
#
loop_
_entity_poly.entity_id
_entity_poly.type
_entity_poly.pdbx_seq_one_letter_code
_entity_poly.pdbx_strand_id
1 'polypeptide(L)'
;MKLNKTAALIAALSILNSTMSVFEVSAADSVTTTTTVTSTQTTTTSKTSETSSKNQEHLVYDAEARVLTLHGEFTSAEIRGFKYASKLTSIVASEDAVFPENCNNMFYFCKKCRKMDFSKADTSKITVMQSMFSGCESLTELEFGNFDTSNVKNMSYMFSGCTSLETMDISGFDTSSLETMRAMFTKCSSLKTVNLGKISTKNLKSIDFIFSQCGSLESVDFSGLDLSNVAYKGYAFEDCYSLSTIKLGEKSGNITSAMGVFNFGWVNEKEPDVKVSGNGEFAVINNTGENTYTYNKTPEDKLCYSFNTTSKTLTLHGNIDKEQISDLVYKRSVLKVIAEEGTVLPEDCSELFKLYKGCSVIDLSKATGTPKNMKAMFMDCELVNTISMDKIDTSKVTDMSSMFEYCTKLNSSCVEKLNTSSVTDMSHMLDGCWSFYDLDLRNFDTSNVTNMSYMLARSSAITSVDLSSFDTSKVEDMSYMFENDHEIKTLSLSNFDTSKVNNMRAMFQSCNALTNLDISSFDTSNVKDMYAMFCNCENLKKIDISHFNTSKVEQMGLLFSACRTAEYIELGNIDTSAATDMGAMFTACESLKKIDLSKFNTSKVQHMNAMFRNCHSLTEIDLSSFDTSNVTNMSEMFKLCSGLEALDVTPLKTDNVTDMSMMFVDCNKLTSLDLSNFDTGNVKFSSSMFGGCTELNSLTLGDKFSGVDTGMRLHNGGWANTNAPDVCISGSGEYAVINNNGKNTYIFTGNAAPISVGDSNGDGDVNTADLVTISSFILGKNTASAVSKEGSDINGDGVIDIFDVVALRKLLIKKG
;
A
#
# COMPACT_ATOMS: atom_id res chain seq x y z
N MET A 1 -18.16 -30.58 20.85
CA MET A 1 -16.75 -30.57 20.44
C MET A 1 -16.16 -29.20 20.77
N LYS A 2 -15.73 -29.01 22.01
CA LYS A 2 -15.03 -27.82 22.53
C LYS A 2 -13.70 -28.34 23.06
N LEU A 3 -12.59 -28.03 22.39
CA LEU A 3 -11.18 -28.14 22.82
C LEU A 3 -10.30 -28.28 21.56
N ASN A 4 -9.90 -27.16 20.94
CA ASN A 4 -8.56 -27.02 20.32
C ASN A 4 -8.27 -25.63 19.68
N LYS A 5 -8.74 -24.51 20.24
CA LYS A 5 -8.37 -23.17 19.73
C LYS A 5 -7.23 -22.48 20.50
N THR A 6 -6.81 -23.03 21.63
CA THR A 6 -5.74 -22.44 22.46
C THR A 6 -4.32 -22.87 22.06
N ALA A 7 -4.17 -23.93 21.25
CA ALA A 7 -2.86 -24.43 20.81
C ALA A 7 -2.29 -23.69 19.58
N ALA A 8 -3.16 -23.08 18.76
CA ALA A 8 -2.73 -22.30 17.58
C ALA A 8 -2.25 -20.88 17.94
N LEU A 9 -2.67 -20.34 19.09
CA LEU A 9 -2.27 -19.00 19.55
C LEU A 9 -0.89 -19.00 20.24
N ILE A 10 -0.45 -20.15 20.76
CA ILE A 10 0.83 -20.29 21.48
C ILE A 10 2.01 -20.54 20.51
N ALA A 11 1.75 -21.09 19.31
CA ALA A 11 2.80 -21.32 18.30
C ALA A 11 3.16 -20.07 17.47
N ALA A 12 2.28 -19.05 17.43
CA ALA A 12 2.53 -17.81 16.68
C ALA A 12 3.26 -16.71 17.50
N LEU A 13 3.39 -16.88 18.82
CA LEU A 13 4.06 -15.92 19.71
C LEU A 13 5.52 -16.28 20.05
N SER A 14 6.05 -17.42 19.56
CA SER A 14 7.40 -17.89 19.92
C SER A 14 8.50 -17.61 18.90
N ILE A 15 8.28 -16.72 17.91
CA ILE A 15 9.31 -16.36 16.90
C ILE A 15 9.78 -14.89 17.02
N LEU A 16 9.32 -14.12 18.02
CA LEU A 16 9.67 -12.69 18.14
C LEU A 16 10.30 -12.25 19.47
N ASN A 17 10.70 -13.17 20.37
CA ASN A 17 11.41 -12.80 21.59
C ASN A 17 12.58 -13.74 21.88
N SER A 18 13.77 -13.39 21.36
CA SER A 18 15.03 -13.90 21.91
C SER A 18 16.03 -12.76 22.00
N THR A 19 16.09 -12.11 23.17
CA THR A 19 17.29 -11.75 23.95
C THR A 19 17.04 -10.54 24.85
N MET A 20 16.28 -10.73 25.94
CA MET A 20 16.45 -9.94 27.16
C MET A 20 16.10 -10.81 28.36
N SER A 21 17.11 -11.24 29.10
CA SER A 21 16.94 -11.83 30.43
C SER A 21 16.61 -10.70 31.41
N VAL A 22 15.34 -10.58 31.78
CA VAL A 22 14.89 -9.74 32.89
C VAL A 22 14.85 -10.61 34.14
N PHE A 23 15.69 -10.29 35.12
CA PHE A 23 15.54 -10.75 36.50
C PHE A 23 14.33 -10.05 37.12
N GLU A 24 13.33 -10.81 37.53
CA GLU A 24 12.27 -10.35 38.42
C GLU A 24 12.85 -10.00 39.79
N VAL A 25 12.56 -8.80 40.28
CA VAL A 25 12.63 -8.49 41.72
C VAL A 25 11.32 -7.83 42.11
N SER A 26 10.63 -8.48 43.04
CA SER A 26 9.39 -8.07 43.67
C SER A 26 9.55 -6.72 44.38
N ALA A 27 8.54 -5.88 44.21
CA ALA A 27 8.35 -4.66 44.97
C ALA A 27 8.01 -5.00 46.44
N ALA A 28 8.63 -4.28 47.37
CA ALA A 28 8.17 -4.16 48.74
C ALA A 28 7.96 -2.68 49.07
N ASP A 29 6.80 -2.41 49.65
CA ASP A 29 6.33 -1.11 50.11
C ASP A 29 7.32 -0.41 51.04
N SER A 30 7.47 0.90 50.85
CA SER A 30 8.13 1.79 51.81
C SER A 30 7.08 2.65 52.52
N VAL A 31 6.93 2.43 53.83
CA VAL A 31 6.35 3.41 54.75
C VAL A 31 7.50 4.16 55.41
N THR A 32 7.43 5.48 55.30
CA THR A 32 8.31 6.47 55.92
C THR A 32 8.01 6.63 57.41
N THR A 33 9.05 6.70 58.25
CA THR A 33 9.09 7.66 59.37
C THR A 33 10.52 7.87 59.87
N THR A 34 10.84 9.15 60.02
CA THR A 34 11.94 9.80 60.75
C THR A 34 12.17 9.25 62.16
N THR A 35 13.43 9.32 62.68
CA THR A 35 13.86 10.15 63.85
C THR A 35 15.31 9.82 64.26
N THR A 36 15.93 10.83 64.85
CA THR A 36 17.30 11.13 65.29
C THR A 36 18.00 10.26 66.37
N VAL A 37 19.35 10.26 66.28
CA VAL A 37 20.38 10.42 67.36
C VAL A 37 20.98 9.19 68.08
N THR A 38 22.31 9.35 68.29
CA THR A 38 23.25 8.80 69.30
C THR A 38 24.08 7.54 69.04
N SER A 39 25.39 7.77 69.15
CA SER A 39 26.51 6.86 69.37
C SER A 39 26.34 5.90 70.54
N THR A 40 26.82 4.67 70.41
CA THR A 40 27.85 4.07 71.28
C THR A 40 28.28 2.69 70.78
N GLN A 41 29.56 2.39 71.03
CA GLN A 41 30.29 1.18 70.69
C GLN A 41 29.69 -0.08 71.34
N THR A 42 29.78 -1.22 70.66
CA THR A 42 30.28 -2.45 71.31
C THR A 42 30.90 -3.41 70.30
N THR A 43 32.06 -3.91 70.70
CA THR A 43 33.03 -4.79 70.04
C THR A 43 32.70 -6.27 70.15
N THR A 44 33.09 -7.06 69.15
CA THR A 44 33.66 -8.43 69.26
C THR A 44 34.33 -8.79 67.91
N THR A 45 35.66 -8.66 67.79
CA THR A 45 36.69 -9.75 67.85
C THR A 45 36.43 -10.92 66.86
N SER A 46 37.34 -11.39 66.01
CA SER A 46 38.82 -11.31 66.02
C SER A 46 39.45 -12.00 64.80
N LYS A 47 40.60 -11.43 64.37
CA LYS A 47 41.86 -12.05 63.88
C LYS A 47 41.85 -12.84 62.56
N THR A 48 42.71 -12.42 61.62
CA THR A 48 44.15 -12.79 61.56
C THR A 48 44.94 -11.78 60.71
N SER A 49 46.16 -11.47 61.16
CA SER A 49 47.19 -10.68 60.50
C SER A 49 48.22 -11.58 59.84
N GLU A 50 48.70 -11.24 58.65
CA GLU A 50 50.12 -11.39 58.29
C GLU A 50 50.46 -10.53 57.07
N THR A 51 51.62 -9.87 57.15
CA THR A 51 52.11 -8.79 56.29
C THR A 51 52.94 -9.31 55.12
N SER A 52 52.59 -8.98 53.86
CA SER A 52 53.55 -8.66 52.78
C SER A 52 52.84 -8.04 51.55
N SER A 53 53.37 -6.90 51.09
CA SER A 53 52.91 -6.01 50.00
C SER A 53 51.53 -5.35 50.18
N LYS A 54 51.49 -4.01 50.17
CA LYS A 54 50.25 -3.23 50.05
C LYS A 54 49.64 -3.50 48.67
N ASN A 55 48.76 -4.48 48.55
CA ASN A 55 47.79 -4.48 47.46
C ASN A 55 46.76 -3.40 47.81
N GLN A 56 46.90 -2.20 47.25
CA GLN A 56 45.78 -1.27 47.18
C GLN A 56 44.72 -1.97 46.32
N GLU A 57 43.56 -2.31 46.90
CA GLU A 57 42.41 -2.68 46.08
C GLU A 57 42.08 -1.50 45.18
N HIS A 58 42.15 -1.70 43.85
CA HIS A 58 41.92 -0.63 42.88
C HIS A 58 40.50 -0.04 42.95
N LEU A 59 39.55 -0.78 43.54
CA LEU A 59 38.13 -0.44 43.63
C LEU A 59 37.71 -0.39 45.10
N VAL A 60 37.67 0.81 45.69
CA VAL A 60 37.27 1.02 47.09
C VAL A 60 35.81 1.46 47.15
N TYR A 61 34.93 0.62 47.66
CA TYR A 61 33.49 0.89 47.72
C TYR A 61 33.00 1.22 49.13
N ASP A 62 32.43 2.42 49.28
CA ASP A 62 31.66 2.81 50.45
C ASP A 62 30.20 2.41 50.24
N ALA A 63 29.73 1.40 51.00
CA ALA A 63 28.37 0.89 50.89
C ALA A 63 27.30 1.84 51.48
N GLU A 64 27.67 2.68 52.44
CA GLU A 64 26.76 3.63 53.09
C GLU A 64 26.57 4.87 52.21
N ALA A 65 27.68 5.46 51.75
CA ALA A 65 27.66 6.58 50.83
C ALA A 65 27.33 6.17 49.39
N ARG A 66 27.43 4.87 49.07
CA ARG A 66 27.27 4.27 47.73
C ARG A 66 28.23 4.87 46.71
N VAL A 67 29.45 5.14 47.15
CA VAL A 67 30.53 5.75 46.35
C VAL A 67 31.58 4.70 46.02
N LEU A 68 31.99 4.64 44.76
CA LEU A 68 33.16 3.87 44.33
C LEU A 68 34.34 4.82 44.09
N THR A 69 35.43 4.63 44.82
CA THR A 69 36.69 5.33 44.60
C THR A 69 37.65 4.44 43.82
N LEU A 70 38.14 4.92 42.69
CA LEU A 70 39.12 4.25 41.83
C LEU A 70 40.53 4.64 42.27
N HIS A 71 41.42 3.67 42.41
CA HIS A 71 42.83 3.82 42.80
C HIS A 71 43.75 2.98 41.91
N GLY A 72 45.01 3.40 41.74
CA GLY A 72 46.03 2.66 41.00
C GLY A 72 45.70 2.44 39.51
N GLU A 73 46.40 1.49 38.88
CA GLU A 73 46.11 1.07 37.50
C GLU A 73 45.03 -0.02 37.49
N PHE A 74 43.90 0.24 36.83
CA PHE A 74 42.79 -0.71 36.72
C PHE A 74 42.34 -0.92 35.27
N THR A 75 41.50 -1.92 35.07
CA THR A 75 40.96 -2.31 33.77
C THR A 75 39.47 -2.03 33.67
N SER A 76 38.98 -1.80 32.45
CA SER A 76 37.55 -1.66 32.17
C SER A 76 36.74 -2.90 32.56
N ALA A 77 37.38 -4.07 32.61
CA ALA A 77 36.75 -5.32 33.04
C ALA A 77 36.50 -5.36 34.56
N GLU A 78 37.42 -4.82 35.37
CA GLU A 78 37.23 -4.71 36.82
C GLU A 78 36.03 -3.83 37.17
N ILE A 79 35.88 -2.69 36.49
CA ILE A 79 34.73 -1.79 36.67
C ILE A 79 33.42 -2.47 36.26
N ARG A 80 33.36 -3.08 35.07
CA ARG A 80 32.15 -3.79 34.61
C ARG A 80 31.79 -4.99 35.49
N GLY A 81 32.79 -5.68 36.02
CA GLY A 81 32.63 -6.81 36.92
C GLY A 81 32.33 -6.41 38.37
N PHE A 82 32.29 -5.11 38.67
CA PHE A 82 32.10 -4.64 40.03
C PHE A 82 30.70 -5.00 40.54
N LYS A 83 30.66 -5.89 41.54
CA LYS A 83 29.44 -6.53 42.07
C LYS A 83 28.33 -5.54 42.48
N TYR A 84 28.69 -4.33 42.91
CA TYR A 84 27.74 -3.32 43.39
C TYR A 84 27.51 -2.17 42.40
N ALA A 85 27.92 -2.31 41.13
CA ALA A 85 27.79 -1.27 40.09
C ALA A 85 26.36 -0.71 39.97
N SER A 86 25.33 -1.56 40.11
CA SER A 86 23.91 -1.17 40.06
C SER A 86 23.42 -0.35 41.26
N LYS A 87 24.23 -0.23 42.32
CA LYS A 87 23.91 0.53 43.53
C LYS A 87 24.67 1.86 43.63
N LEU A 88 25.66 2.07 42.77
CA LEU A 88 26.51 3.26 42.81
C LEU A 88 25.69 4.51 42.57
N THR A 89 25.87 5.51 43.44
CA THR A 89 25.35 6.87 43.25
C THR A 89 26.44 7.85 42.85
N SER A 90 27.71 7.52 43.14
CA SER A 90 28.87 8.29 42.72
C SER A 90 30.06 7.39 42.36
N ILE A 91 30.86 7.80 41.38
CA ILE A 91 32.19 7.24 41.12
C ILE A 91 33.20 8.39 41.16
N VAL A 92 34.31 8.20 41.85
CA VAL A 92 35.36 9.21 41.95
C VAL A 92 36.72 8.57 41.71
N ALA A 93 37.63 9.27 41.05
CA ALA A 93 39.02 8.85 40.92
C ALA A 93 39.90 9.54 41.95
N SER A 94 40.78 8.77 42.60
CA SER A 94 41.86 9.32 43.42
C SER A 94 43.00 9.86 42.54
N GLU A 95 43.98 10.52 43.15
CA GLU A 95 45.15 11.07 42.45
C GLU A 95 46.09 10.00 41.89
N ASP A 96 46.06 8.79 42.44
CA ASP A 96 46.84 7.64 41.97
C ASP A 96 46.10 6.77 40.94
N ALA A 97 44.88 7.15 40.54
CA ALA A 97 44.08 6.41 39.58
C ALA A 97 44.59 6.59 38.14
N VAL A 98 44.80 5.50 37.42
CA VAL A 98 45.28 5.50 36.02
C VAL A 98 44.31 4.72 35.14
N PHE A 99 43.75 5.38 34.14
CA PHE A 99 42.79 4.79 33.22
C PHE A 99 43.48 3.88 32.18
N PRO A 100 42.83 2.77 31.80
CA PRO A 100 43.37 1.88 30.78
C PRO A 100 43.26 2.51 29.38
N GLU A 101 44.09 2.04 28.45
CA GLU A 101 44.06 2.50 27.04
C GLU A 101 42.67 2.35 26.39
N ASN A 102 41.96 1.28 26.71
CA ASN A 102 40.64 0.98 26.19
C ASN A 102 39.57 1.10 27.27
N CYS A 103 38.89 2.25 27.30
CA CYS A 103 37.79 2.57 28.20
C CYS A 103 36.40 2.18 27.65
N ASN A 104 36.35 1.31 26.62
CA ASN A 104 35.09 0.92 25.99
C ASN A 104 34.13 0.27 27.00
N ASN A 105 32.89 0.77 27.05
CA ASN A 105 31.83 0.33 27.97
C ASN A 105 32.25 0.32 29.46
N MET A 106 33.21 1.14 29.89
CA MET A 106 33.78 1.00 31.24
C MET A 106 32.75 1.25 32.34
N PHE A 107 31.91 2.30 32.22
CA PHE A 107 30.84 2.63 33.16
C PHE A 107 29.45 2.33 32.60
N TYR A 108 29.37 1.40 31.65
CA TYR A 108 28.14 1.06 30.95
C TYR A 108 27.02 0.62 31.92
N PHE A 109 25.82 1.21 31.75
CA PHE A 109 24.66 0.96 32.61
C PHE A 109 24.88 1.18 34.12
N CYS A 110 25.74 2.13 34.51
CA CYS A 110 25.73 2.67 35.87
C CYS A 110 24.48 3.53 36.13
N LYS A 111 23.28 2.94 35.97
CA LYS A 111 21.98 3.62 35.85
C LYS A 111 21.65 4.56 37.01
N LYS A 112 22.09 4.25 38.22
CA LYS A 112 21.84 5.04 39.44
C LYS A 112 22.95 6.05 39.78
N CYS A 113 24.04 6.03 39.03
CA CYS A 113 25.17 6.89 39.30
C CYS A 113 24.84 8.31 38.84
N ARG A 114 24.73 9.24 39.80
CA ARG A 114 24.42 10.65 39.55
C ARG A 114 25.66 11.47 39.23
N LYS A 115 26.76 11.13 39.91
CA LYS A 115 28.00 11.89 39.88
C LYS A 115 29.19 11.02 39.49
N MET A 116 29.99 11.50 38.55
CA MET A 116 31.27 10.91 38.21
C MET A 116 32.34 12.00 38.19
N ASP A 117 33.39 11.84 38.98
CA ASP A 117 34.49 12.80 39.07
C ASP A 117 35.82 12.12 38.77
N PHE A 118 36.38 12.42 37.60
CA PHE A 118 37.65 11.88 37.15
C PHE A 118 38.74 12.95 37.06
N SER A 119 38.50 14.12 37.66
CA SER A 119 39.37 15.29 37.54
C SER A 119 40.81 15.06 38.04
N LYS A 120 41.01 14.03 38.87
CA LYS A 120 42.30 13.65 39.48
C LYS A 120 43.01 12.47 38.79
N ALA A 121 42.37 11.81 37.84
CA ALA A 121 42.92 10.59 37.22
C ALA A 121 43.96 10.91 36.15
N ASP A 122 44.94 10.02 35.98
CA ASP A 122 45.77 9.98 34.78
C ASP A 122 45.00 9.28 33.63
N THR A 123 44.79 10.02 32.56
CA THR A 123 44.01 9.62 31.37
C THR A 123 44.85 9.60 30.09
N SER A 124 46.15 9.88 30.20
CA SER A 124 47.08 10.03 29.07
C SER A 124 47.20 8.79 28.19
N LYS A 125 46.85 7.61 28.72
CA LYS A 125 46.89 6.34 27.99
C LYS A 125 45.68 6.09 27.10
N ILE A 126 44.57 6.83 27.24
CA ILE A 126 43.29 6.45 26.61
C ILE A 126 43.30 6.70 25.10
N THR A 127 42.94 5.67 24.32
CA THR A 127 42.79 5.77 22.85
C THR A 127 41.36 5.45 22.37
N VAL A 128 40.54 4.80 23.22
CA VAL A 128 39.15 4.41 22.90
C VAL A 128 38.21 4.71 24.07
N MET A 129 37.13 5.45 23.81
CA MET A 129 36.08 5.81 24.80
C MET A 129 34.66 5.48 24.32
N GLN A 130 34.54 4.55 23.38
CA GLN A 130 33.23 4.13 22.87
C GLN A 130 32.32 3.67 24.02
N SER A 131 31.07 4.13 24.02
CA SER A 131 30.04 3.73 24.99
C SER A 131 30.44 3.87 26.47
N MET A 132 31.46 4.68 26.80
CA MET A 132 32.08 4.71 28.13
C MET A 132 31.08 5.00 29.24
N PHE A 133 30.11 5.88 29.00
CA PHE A 133 29.03 6.27 29.91
C PHE A 133 27.65 5.87 29.40
N SER A 134 27.56 5.00 28.40
CA SER A 134 26.27 4.68 27.80
C SER A 134 25.34 3.98 28.80
N GLY A 135 24.08 4.42 28.84
CA GLY A 135 23.06 3.90 29.77
C GLY A 135 23.20 4.39 31.22
N CYS A 136 24.03 5.40 31.50
CA CYS A 136 24.07 6.07 32.81
C CYS A 136 22.86 7.00 32.99
N GLU A 137 21.67 6.43 33.12
CA GLU A 137 20.37 7.12 33.09
C GLU A 137 20.25 8.26 34.12
N SER A 138 20.85 8.14 35.32
CA SER A 138 20.79 9.17 36.37
C SER A 138 21.93 10.18 36.36
N LEU A 139 22.88 10.09 35.41
CA LEU A 139 24.08 10.92 35.41
C LEU A 139 23.74 12.40 35.11
N THR A 140 24.08 13.28 36.05
CA THR A 140 23.87 14.74 35.93
C THR A 140 25.15 15.53 36.16
N GLU A 141 26.10 14.99 36.91
CA GLU A 141 27.37 15.63 37.25
C GLU A 141 28.52 14.77 36.72
N LEU A 142 29.24 15.28 35.72
CA LEU A 142 30.42 14.61 35.16
C LEU A 142 31.58 15.60 35.07
N GLU A 143 32.63 15.35 35.85
CA GLU A 143 33.81 16.21 35.92
C GLU A 143 35.01 15.52 35.26
N PHE A 144 35.51 16.11 34.19
CA PHE A 144 36.63 15.59 33.41
C PHE A 144 38.01 16.12 33.88
N GLY A 145 38.09 17.33 34.45
CA GLY A 145 39.37 17.95 34.80
C GLY A 145 40.35 18.03 33.62
N ASN A 146 41.60 17.56 33.80
CA ASN A 146 42.64 17.54 32.77
C ASN A 146 42.61 16.25 31.92
N PHE A 147 41.43 15.86 31.45
CA PHE A 147 41.22 14.65 30.66
C PHE A 147 41.96 14.75 29.31
N ASP A 148 42.97 13.90 29.09
CA ASP A 148 43.72 13.89 27.82
C ASP A 148 42.98 13.06 26.77
N THR A 149 42.41 13.73 25.77
CA THR A 149 41.72 13.08 24.64
C THR A 149 42.52 13.09 23.34
N SER A 150 43.77 13.60 23.35
CA SER A 150 44.56 13.85 22.14
C SER A 150 44.82 12.59 21.31
N ASN A 151 44.82 11.41 21.95
CA ASN A 151 45.01 10.11 21.33
C ASN A 151 43.70 9.34 21.04
N VAL A 152 42.53 9.90 21.38
CA VAL A 152 41.24 9.21 21.26
C VAL A 152 40.73 9.23 19.82
N LYS A 153 40.49 8.05 19.25
CA LYS A 153 40.02 7.90 17.86
C LYS A 153 38.52 7.67 17.73
N ASN A 154 37.85 7.17 18.78
CA ASN A 154 36.44 6.78 18.72
C ASN A 154 35.69 7.15 20.01
N MET A 155 34.71 8.06 19.88
CA MET A 155 33.78 8.48 20.94
C MET A 155 32.33 8.10 20.63
N SER A 156 32.12 7.10 19.77
CA SER A 156 30.78 6.69 19.39
C SER A 156 29.98 6.22 20.61
N TYR A 157 28.70 6.57 20.69
CA TYR A 157 27.80 6.22 21.80
C TYR A 157 28.26 6.61 23.22
N MET A 158 29.28 7.48 23.37
CA MET A 158 29.93 7.73 24.67
C MET A 158 28.93 8.08 25.78
N PHE A 159 27.91 8.88 25.49
CA PHE A 159 26.83 9.27 26.41
C PHE A 159 25.46 8.71 26.01
N SER A 160 25.41 7.75 25.09
CA SER A 160 24.14 7.23 24.58
C SER A 160 23.24 6.73 25.71
N GLY A 161 22.03 7.29 25.83
CA GLY A 161 21.06 6.92 26.87
C GLY A 161 21.31 7.52 28.26
N CYS A 162 22.15 8.56 28.38
CA CYS A 162 22.25 9.37 29.60
C CYS A 162 21.02 10.29 29.72
N THR A 163 19.86 9.72 30.08
CA THR A 163 18.56 10.40 29.99
C THR A 163 18.40 11.58 30.95
N SER A 164 19.15 11.66 32.06
CA SER A 164 19.11 12.79 33.00
C SER A 164 20.12 13.91 32.68
N LEU A 165 20.97 13.73 31.67
CA LEU A 165 22.00 14.71 31.33
C LEU A 165 21.38 15.93 30.64
N GLU A 166 21.40 17.09 31.30
CA GLU A 166 20.80 18.33 30.77
C GLU A 166 21.76 19.16 29.91
N THR A 167 23.03 19.19 30.27
CA THR A 167 24.07 19.93 29.56
C THR A 167 25.34 19.12 29.52
N MET A 168 26.12 19.29 28.46
CA MET A 168 27.47 18.73 28.40
C MET A 168 28.43 19.75 27.80
N ASP A 169 29.58 19.92 28.44
CA ASP A 169 30.69 20.70 27.88
C ASP A 169 31.83 19.77 27.48
N ILE A 170 32.11 19.70 26.18
CA ILE A 170 33.26 18.98 25.62
C ILE A 170 34.23 19.92 24.89
N SER A 171 34.12 21.24 25.11
CA SER A 171 34.93 22.24 24.42
C SER A 171 36.42 22.15 24.72
N GLY A 172 36.78 21.53 25.86
CA GLY A 172 38.17 21.29 26.27
C GLY A 172 38.81 20.04 25.66
N PHE A 173 38.08 19.21 24.92
CA PHE A 173 38.63 17.98 24.34
C PHE A 173 39.52 18.29 23.13
N ASP A 174 40.73 17.73 23.12
CA ASP A 174 41.54 17.61 21.91
C ASP A 174 40.97 16.48 21.05
N THR A 175 40.32 16.84 19.95
CA THR A 175 39.73 15.89 18.99
C THR A 175 40.55 15.78 17.69
N SER A 176 41.80 16.23 17.70
CA SER A 176 42.66 16.22 16.50
C SER A 176 42.87 14.82 15.90
N SER A 177 42.80 13.77 16.73
CA SER A 177 42.89 12.36 16.31
C SER A 177 41.54 11.66 16.10
N LEU A 178 40.41 12.33 16.34
CA LEU A 178 39.10 11.71 16.41
C LEU A 178 38.54 11.35 15.01
N GLU A 179 38.12 10.10 14.83
CA GLU A 179 37.57 9.61 13.56
C GLU A 179 36.03 9.51 13.55
N THR A 180 35.38 9.37 14.71
CA THR A 180 33.92 9.22 14.78
C THR A 180 33.32 9.69 16.12
N MET A 181 32.17 10.37 16.03
CA MET A 181 31.28 10.72 17.14
C MET A 181 29.85 10.19 16.90
N ARG A 182 29.72 9.12 16.11
CA ARG A 182 28.43 8.51 15.80
C ARG A 182 27.62 8.25 17.08
N ALA A 183 26.39 8.74 17.11
CA ALA A 183 25.43 8.51 18.20
C ALA A 183 25.94 8.91 19.59
N MET A 184 26.89 9.84 19.68
CA MET A 184 27.55 10.20 20.95
C MET A 184 26.56 10.56 22.06
N PHE A 185 25.50 11.32 21.74
CA PHE A 185 24.46 11.74 22.67
C PHE A 185 23.10 11.12 22.35
N THR A 186 23.02 10.05 21.55
CA THR A 186 21.70 9.51 21.18
C THR A 186 20.90 9.12 22.42
N LYS A 187 19.58 9.38 22.43
CA LYS A 187 18.68 9.11 23.55
C LYS A 187 19.02 9.84 24.86
N CYS A 188 19.80 10.93 24.81
CA CYS A 188 19.94 11.85 25.95
C CYS A 188 18.71 12.76 26.01
N SER A 189 17.57 12.21 26.44
CA SER A 189 16.25 12.85 26.29
C SER A 189 16.09 14.20 27.04
N SER A 190 16.88 14.45 28.10
CA SER A 190 16.85 15.72 28.85
C SER A 190 17.91 16.73 28.39
N LEU A 191 18.75 16.38 27.42
CA LEU A 191 19.86 17.20 26.97
C LEU A 191 19.34 18.43 26.23
N LYS A 192 19.57 19.63 26.79
CA LYS A 192 19.11 20.92 26.27
C LYS A 192 20.14 21.58 25.36
N THR A 193 21.42 21.43 25.69
CA THR A 193 22.53 22.01 24.91
C THR A 193 23.83 21.23 25.11
N VAL A 194 24.71 21.30 24.13
CA VAL A 194 26.08 20.78 24.21
C VAL A 194 27.04 21.87 23.76
N ASN A 195 28.01 22.20 24.61
CA ASN A 195 29.12 23.07 24.23
C ASN A 195 30.19 22.24 23.52
N LEU A 196 30.24 22.37 22.20
CA LEU A 196 31.22 21.68 21.34
C LEU A 196 32.52 22.47 21.16
N GLY A 197 32.57 23.75 21.55
CA GLY A 197 33.76 24.60 21.38
C GLY A 197 34.35 24.60 19.97
N LYS A 198 35.68 24.49 19.87
CA LYS A 198 36.45 24.44 18.62
C LYS A 198 37.05 23.06 18.38
N ILE A 199 36.25 22.00 18.53
CA ILE A 199 36.71 20.64 18.26
C ILE A 199 37.19 20.54 16.80
N SER A 200 38.33 19.89 16.60
CA SER A 200 38.87 19.57 15.27
C SER A 200 38.00 18.50 14.60
N THR A 201 37.57 18.77 13.37
CA THR A 201 36.79 17.84 12.53
C THR A 201 37.61 17.27 11.37
N LYS A 202 38.92 17.57 11.30
CA LYS A 202 39.79 17.23 10.16
C LYS A 202 39.79 15.74 9.81
N ASN A 203 39.74 14.87 10.81
CA ASN A 203 39.79 13.42 10.64
C ASN A 203 38.43 12.73 10.84
N LEU A 204 37.38 13.52 11.15
CA LEU A 204 36.07 13.02 11.51
C LEU A 204 35.30 12.52 10.29
N LYS A 205 34.91 11.25 10.30
CA LYS A 205 34.20 10.59 9.19
C LYS A 205 32.68 10.61 9.37
N SER A 206 32.19 10.51 10.60
CA SER A 206 30.76 10.38 10.90
C SER A 206 30.33 11.11 12.17
N ILE A 207 29.18 11.77 12.06
CA ILE A 207 28.35 12.30 13.14
C ILE A 207 26.91 11.77 13.05
N ASP A 208 26.70 10.62 12.38
CA ASP A 208 25.36 10.06 12.26
C ASP A 208 24.71 9.89 13.63
N PHE A 209 23.42 10.21 13.74
CA PHE A 209 22.64 10.07 14.98
C PHE A 209 23.19 10.82 16.20
N ILE A 210 24.13 11.77 16.03
CA ILE A 210 24.85 12.39 17.16
C ILE A 210 23.91 12.90 18.27
N PHE A 211 22.77 13.49 17.90
CA PHE A 211 21.71 13.92 18.82
C PHE A 211 20.36 13.21 18.57
N SER A 212 20.33 12.08 17.86
CA SER A 212 19.07 11.37 17.60
C SER A 212 18.36 11.01 18.92
N GLN A 213 17.07 11.32 19.01
CA GLN A 213 16.22 11.15 20.19
C GLN A 213 16.62 12.03 21.40
N CYS A 214 17.33 13.14 21.17
CA CYS A 214 17.49 14.22 22.15
C CYS A 214 16.29 15.16 22.13
N GLY A 215 15.13 14.67 22.57
CA GLY A 215 13.87 15.39 22.43
C GLY A 215 13.84 16.79 23.08
N SER A 216 14.63 17.02 24.14
CA SER A 216 14.72 18.31 24.84
C SER A 216 15.82 19.24 24.32
N LEU A 217 16.54 18.88 23.25
CA LEU A 217 17.63 19.68 22.71
C LEU A 217 17.05 20.97 22.13
N GLU A 218 17.41 22.13 22.69
CA GLU A 218 16.86 23.44 22.30
C GLU A 218 17.78 24.14 21.29
N SER A 219 19.09 24.00 21.47
CA SER A 219 20.08 24.70 20.65
C SER A 219 21.33 23.86 20.40
N VAL A 220 21.92 24.06 19.21
CA VAL A 220 23.24 23.52 18.87
C VAL A 220 24.07 24.57 18.15
N ASP A 221 25.32 24.74 18.59
CA ASP A 221 26.31 25.58 17.93
C ASP A 221 27.33 24.72 17.18
N PHE A 222 27.23 24.71 15.85
CA PHE A 222 28.19 24.11 14.92
C PHE A 222 29.11 25.14 14.26
N SER A 223 29.09 26.42 14.67
CA SER A 223 29.86 27.48 14.02
C SER A 223 31.37 27.27 14.04
N GLY A 224 31.88 26.60 15.07
CA GLY A 224 33.28 26.21 15.17
C GLY A 224 33.68 25.00 14.33
N LEU A 225 32.74 24.33 13.66
CA LEU A 225 32.97 23.02 13.02
C LEU A 225 33.11 23.14 11.50
N ASP A 226 34.14 22.50 10.95
CA ASP A 226 34.26 22.26 9.51
C ASP A 226 33.68 20.88 9.19
N LEU A 227 32.40 20.84 8.80
CA LEU A 227 31.72 19.59 8.46
C LEU A 227 31.82 19.27 6.96
N SER A 228 32.55 20.05 6.17
CA SER A 228 32.62 19.86 4.71
C SER A 228 33.17 18.48 4.31
N ASN A 229 34.07 17.92 5.14
CA ASN A 229 34.71 16.62 4.90
C ASN A 229 34.06 15.45 5.65
N VAL A 230 33.02 15.69 6.45
CA VAL A 230 32.34 14.62 7.21
C VAL A 230 31.37 13.91 6.28
N ALA A 231 31.65 12.65 5.93
CA ALA A 231 30.90 11.89 4.93
C ALA A 231 29.48 11.51 5.41
N TYR A 232 29.32 11.20 6.70
CA TYR A 232 28.08 10.67 7.24
C TYR A 232 27.50 11.58 8.34
N LYS A 233 26.31 12.13 8.07
CA LYS A 233 25.59 13.08 8.96
C LYS A 233 24.10 12.75 9.10
N GLY A 234 23.71 11.54 8.70
CA GLY A 234 22.31 11.11 8.67
C GLY A 234 21.70 11.05 10.06
N TYR A 235 20.43 11.43 10.16
CA TYR A 235 19.61 11.36 11.37
C TYR A 235 20.21 12.08 12.58
N ALA A 236 21.11 13.05 12.34
CA ALA A 236 21.81 13.79 13.39
C ALA A 236 20.84 14.41 14.43
N PHE A 237 19.67 14.83 13.98
CA PHE A 237 18.63 15.51 14.74
C PHE A 237 17.26 14.79 14.71
N GLU A 238 17.24 13.52 14.31
CA GLU A 238 16.01 12.72 14.31
C GLU A 238 15.38 12.75 15.72
N ASP A 239 14.08 12.99 15.81
CA ASP A 239 13.34 13.09 17.08
C ASP A 239 13.84 14.20 18.05
N CYS A 240 14.50 15.25 17.54
CA CYS A 240 14.83 16.46 18.31
C CYS A 240 13.68 17.49 18.30
N TYR A 241 12.59 17.18 19.01
CA TYR A 241 11.34 17.95 18.96
C TYR A 241 11.43 19.39 19.48
N SER A 242 12.31 19.67 20.45
CA SER A 242 12.47 21.00 21.06
C SER A 242 13.49 21.89 20.34
N LEU A 243 14.18 21.39 19.32
CA LEU A 243 15.27 22.12 18.68
C LEU A 243 14.68 23.37 18.04
N SER A 244 15.14 24.56 18.45
CA SER A 244 14.65 25.85 17.96
C SER A 244 15.75 26.75 17.41
N THR A 245 17.01 26.44 17.71
CA THR A 245 18.15 27.25 17.28
C THR A 245 19.29 26.37 16.76
N ILE A 246 19.76 26.66 15.55
CA ILE A 246 20.94 26.02 14.96
C ILE A 246 21.89 27.11 14.49
N LYS A 247 23.11 27.14 15.04
CA LYS A 247 24.14 28.08 14.60
C LYS A 247 25.16 27.37 13.72
N LEU A 248 25.39 27.91 12.53
CA LEU A 248 26.29 27.38 11.52
C LEU A 248 27.36 28.41 11.17
N GLY A 249 28.57 27.95 10.92
CA GLY A 249 29.71 28.74 10.47
C GLY A 249 29.95 28.54 8.98
N GLU A 250 30.90 29.28 8.42
CA GLU A 250 31.22 29.23 6.98
C GLU A 250 31.52 27.82 6.45
N LYS A 251 32.09 26.96 7.30
CA LYS A 251 32.51 25.60 6.93
C LYS A 251 31.60 24.49 7.49
N SER A 252 30.52 24.84 8.18
CA SER A 252 29.59 23.84 8.74
C SER A 252 28.75 23.15 7.65
N GLY A 253 28.63 23.76 6.47
CA GLY A 253 27.81 23.25 5.36
C GLY A 253 26.31 23.41 5.59
N ASN A 254 25.51 22.74 4.74
CA ASN A 254 24.05 22.84 4.73
C ASN A 254 23.37 21.87 5.70
N ILE A 255 22.15 22.20 6.13
CA ILE A 255 21.23 21.21 6.73
C ILE A 255 20.48 20.53 5.59
N THR A 256 20.58 19.20 5.52
CA THR A 256 19.85 18.39 4.55
C THR A 256 18.69 17.66 5.22
N SER A 257 17.71 17.22 4.43
CA SER A 257 16.60 16.41 4.94
C SER A 257 17.08 15.14 5.64
N ALA A 258 18.19 14.54 5.18
CA ALA A 258 18.81 13.38 5.78
C ALA A 258 19.29 13.62 7.22
N MET A 259 19.52 14.87 7.64
CA MET A 259 19.93 15.19 9.00
C MET A 259 18.77 15.11 10.02
N GLY A 260 17.51 15.06 9.56
CA GLY A 260 16.35 14.82 10.42
C GLY A 260 15.85 16.03 11.22
N VAL A 261 16.22 17.25 10.85
CA VAL A 261 15.68 18.47 11.50
C VAL A 261 14.24 18.66 11.07
N PHE A 262 13.28 18.72 11.99
CA PHE A 262 11.87 18.99 11.65
C PHE A 262 11.69 20.38 11.04
N ASN A 263 10.79 20.48 10.06
CA ASN A 263 10.51 21.72 9.36
C ASN A 263 9.44 22.56 10.07
N PHE A 264 9.88 23.38 11.04
CA PHE A 264 9.02 24.32 11.74
C PHE A 264 8.96 25.71 11.09
N GLY A 265 9.38 25.84 9.82
CA GLY A 265 9.49 27.15 9.16
C GLY A 265 10.67 27.96 9.66
N TRP A 266 11.87 27.40 9.55
CA TRP A 266 13.10 28.07 9.96
C TRP A 266 13.36 29.33 9.15
N VAL A 267 13.90 30.34 9.82
CA VAL A 267 14.33 31.63 9.30
C VAL A 267 15.79 31.87 9.67
N ASN A 268 16.49 32.70 8.91
CA ASN A 268 17.80 33.19 9.31
C ASN A 268 17.61 34.41 10.21
N GLU A 269 18.32 34.53 11.34
CA GLU A 269 18.22 35.71 12.22
C GLU A 269 18.53 37.03 11.50
N LYS A 270 19.33 36.99 10.43
CA LYS A 270 19.62 38.16 9.58
C LYS A 270 18.46 38.55 8.65
N GLU A 271 17.57 37.60 8.36
CA GLU A 271 16.41 37.75 7.47
C GLU A 271 15.18 37.05 8.09
N PRO A 272 14.67 37.54 9.24
CA PRO A 272 13.65 36.84 10.03
C PRO A 272 12.29 36.71 9.33
N ASP A 273 12.05 37.51 8.29
CA ASP A 273 10.81 37.49 7.50
C ASP A 273 10.85 36.48 6.33
N VAL A 274 11.98 35.78 6.13
CA VAL A 274 12.19 34.85 5.02
C VAL A 274 12.35 33.42 5.53
N LYS A 275 11.38 32.55 5.22
CA LYS A 275 11.46 31.12 5.49
C LYS A 275 12.52 30.46 4.59
N VAL A 276 13.45 29.72 5.19
CA VAL A 276 14.61 29.10 4.51
C VAL A 276 14.58 27.57 4.45
N SER A 277 13.63 26.89 5.11
CA SER A 277 13.63 25.44 5.31
C SER A 277 12.83 24.58 4.32
N GLY A 278 12.20 25.17 3.30
CA GLY A 278 11.35 24.45 2.33
C GLY A 278 9.99 23.99 2.90
N ASN A 279 9.31 23.06 2.23
CA ASN A 279 7.93 22.61 2.56
C ASN A 279 7.80 21.13 2.95
N GLY A 280 8.89 20.36 2.98
CA GLY A 280 8.87 18.95 3.40
C GLY A 280 8.77 18.79 4.93
N GLU A 281 8.58 17.55 5.41
CA GLU A 281 8.58 17.20 6.85
C GLU A 281 9.89 17.60 7.55
N PHE A 282 11.02 17.39 6.87
CA PHE A 282 12.34 17.77 7.34
C PHE A 282 12.85 19.03 6.64
N ALA A 283 13.52 19.89 7.41
CA ALA A 283 14.09 21.14 6.94
C ALA A 283 15.27 20.90 5.99
N VAL A 284 15.34 21.71 4.94
CA VAL A 284 16.50 21.83 4.06
C VAL A 284 16.96 23.28 4.08
N ILE A 285 18.14 23.55 4.66
CA ILE A 285 18.66 24.90 4.87
C ILE A 285 20.00 25.03 4.16
N ASN A 286 20.07 25.94 3.18
CA ASN A 286 21.32 26.28 2.49
C ASN A 286 22.09 27.32 3.30
N ASN A 287 23.26 26.95 3.82
CA ASN A 287 24.05 27.85 4.64
C ASN A 287 24.97 28.74 3.79
N THR A 288 24.85 30.05 3.94
CA THR A 288 25.55 31.06 3.14
C THR A 288 26.70 31.76 3.89
N GLY A 289 27.13 31.23 5.03
CA GLY A 289 28.19 31.80 5.86
C GLY A 289 27.99 31.51 7.35
N GLU A 290 28.48 32.40 8.20
CA GLU A 290 28.17 32.35 9.63
C GLU A 290 26.74 32.88 9.88
N ASN A 291 25.82 32.00 10.25
CA ASN A 291 24.41 32.30 10.42
C ASN A 291 23.83 31.55 11.62
N THR A 292 22.85 32.18 12.27
CA THR A 292 21.99 31.53 13.25
C THR A 292 20.63 31.35 12.59
N TYR A 293 20.13 30.12 12.61
CA TYR A 293 18.79 29.78 12.16
C TYR A 293 17.90 29.55 13.35
N THR A 294 16.74 30.17 13.34
CA THR A 294 15.72 30.05 14.38
C THR A 294 14.36 29.76 13.74
N TYR A 295 13.39 29.31 14.51
CA TYR A 295 11.99 29.49 14.15
C TYR A 295 11.23 30.01 15.35
N ASN A 296 10.15 30.74 15.07
CA ASN A 296 9.27 31.21 16.12
C ASN A 296 8.42 30.04 16.61
N LYS A 297 8.91 29.34 17.64
CA LYS A 297 8.06 28.43 18.42
C LYS A 297 6.93 29.27 19.00
N THR A 298 5.69 28.91 18.70
CA THR A 298 4.52 29.50 19.36
C THR A 298 4.77 29.45 20.87
N PRO A 299 4.68 30.59 21.58
CA PRO A 299 4.88 30.62 23.02
C PRO A 299 4.06 29.52 23.71
N GLU A 300 4.67 28.80 24.66
CA GLU A 300 4.04 27.62 25.27
C GLU A 300 2.71 27.95 25.96
N ASP A 301 2.53 29.19 26.42
CA ASP A 301 1.28 29.71 26.99
C ASP A 301 0.15 29.92 25.98
N LYS A 302 0.46 29.86 24.67
CA LYS A 302 -0.50 29.97 23.57
C LYS A 302 -0.81 28.65 22.88
N LEU A 303 -0.08 27.58 23.20
CA LEU A 303 -0.34 26.26 22.66
C LEU A 303 -1.57 25.67 23.37
N CYS A 304 -2.48 25.05 22.63
CA CYS A 304 -3.58 24.27 23.21
C CYS A 304 -3.17 22.83 23.57
N TYR A 305 -1.86 22.58 23.63
CA TYR A 305 -1.28 21.29 23.95
C TYR A 305 0.09 21.42 24.63
N SER A 306 0.57 20.33 25.20
CA SER A 306 1.97 20.11 25.56
C SER A 306 2.41 18.74 25.05
N PHE A 307 3.70 18.56 24.75
CA PHE A 307 4.23 17.29 24.26
C PHE A 307 5.35 16.78 25.16
N ASN A 308 5.14 15.64 25.79
CA ASN A 308 6.15 14.97 26.58
C ASN A 308 7.04 14.14 25.64
N THR A 309 8.26 14.61 25.39
CA THR A 309 9.19 14.01 24.42
C THR A 309 9.68 12.63 24.81
N THR A 310 9.72 12.30 26.12
CA THR A 310 10.15 10.99 26.62
C THR A 310 9.09 9.91 26.40
N SER A 311 7.85 10.20 26.78
CA SER A 311 6.71 9.27 26.62
C SER A 311 6.05 9.37 25.24
N LYS A 312 6.39 10.40 24.46
CA LYS A 312 5.73 10.80 23.21
C LYS A 312 4.23 10.99 23.39
N THR A 313 3.83 11.54 24.53
CA THR A 313 2.43 11.83 24.87
C THR A 313 2.10 13.29 24.53
N LEU A 314 1.06 13.49 23.71
CA LEU A 314 0.47 14.79 23.43
C LEU A 314 -0.68 15.03 24.43
N THR A 315 -0.53 16.05 25.27
CA THR A 315 -1.52 16.43 26.28
C THR A 315 -2.25 17.68 25.83
N LEU A 316 -3.55 17.56 25.60
CA LEU A 316 -4.43 18.65 25.18
C LEU A 316 -4.97 19.41 26.40
N HIS A 317 -5.11 20.73 26.27
CA HIS A 317 -5.65 21.57 27.34
C HIS A 317 -6.31 22.84 26.77
N GLY A 318 -7.26 23.40 27.53
CA GLY A 318 -7.98 24.62 27.15
C GLY A 318 -8.85 24.45 25.89
N ASN A 319 -9.05 25.55 25.15
CA ASN A 319 -9.76 25.52 23.88
C ASN A 319 -8.81 25.04 22.79
N ILE A 320 -9.16 23.94 22.12
CA ILE A 320 -8.32 23.34 21.09
C ILE A 320 -8.40 24.15 19.80
N ASP A 321 -7.23 24.61 19.35
CA ASP A 321 -7.01 25.13 18.01
C ASP A 321 -6.78 23.95 17.06
N LYS A 322 -7.61 23.84 16.02
CA LYS A 322 -7.55 22.72 15.09
C LYS A 322 -6.21 22.64 14.36
N GLU A 323 -5.70 23.78 13.86
CA GLU A 323 -4.49 23.83 13.05
C GLU A 323 -3.26 23.43 13.88
N GLN A 324 -3.21 23.83 15.16
CA GLN A 324 -2.12 23.43 16.05
C GLN A 324 -1.98 21.91 16.23
N ILE A 325 -3.08 21.15 16.11
CA ILE A 325 -3.09 19.69 16.26
C ILE A 325 -3.03 18.99 14.91
N SER A 326 -3.75 19.47 13.89
CA SER A 326 -3.77 18.87 12.55
C SER A 326 -2.44 19.03 11.83
N ASP A 327 -1.76 20.17 12.02
CA ASP A 327 -0.53 20.53 11.29
C ASP A 327 0.73 20.20 12.10
N LEU A 328 0.56 19.48 13.21
CA LEU A 328 1.65 19.05 14.07
C LEU A 328 2.67 18.22 13.27
N VAL A 329 3.85 18.78 13.04
CA VAL A 329 4.87 18.23 12.13
C VAL A 329 5.33 16.82 12.52
N TYR A 330 5.32 16.53 13.82
CA TYR A 330 5.74 15.25 14.38
C TYR A 330 4.57 14.33 14.79
N LYS A 331 3.34 14.58 14.32
CA LYS A 331 2.14 13.79 14.69
C LYS A 331 2.28 12.28 14.46
N ARG A 332 3.05 11.88 13.45
CA ARG A 332 3.34 10.45 13.17
C ARG A 332 4.12 9.76 14.29
N SER A 333 4.87 10.53 15.08
CA SER A 333 5.67 10.06 16.21
C SER A 333 4.92 10.10 17.55
N VAL A 334 3.73 10.70 17.61
CA VAL A 334 2.92 10.73 18.83
C VAL A 334 2.42 9.32 19.13
N LEU A 335 2.70 8.80 20.33
CA LEU A 335 2.31 7.45 20.75
C LEU A 335 0.99 7.42 21.51
N LYS A 336 0.65 8.54 22.15
CA LYS A 336 -0.55 8.70 22.96
C LYS A 336 -1.06 10.14 22.92
N VAL A 337 -2.37 10.32 22.83
CA VAL A 337 -3.04 11.61 23.05
C VAL A 337 -3.86 11.51 24.34
N ILE A 338 -3.78 12.51 25.21
CA ILE A 338 -4.61 12.65 26.42
C ILE A 338 -5.19 14.05 26.50
N ALA A 339 -6.41 14.19 27.01
CA ALA A 339 -7.00 15.48 27.34
C ALA A 339 -6.95 15.75 28.86
N GLU A 340 -6.62 16.99 29.25
CA GLU A 340 -6.77 17.46 30.62
C GLU A 340 -8.21 17.95 30.89
N GLU A 341 -8.56 18.08 32.16
CA GLU A 341 -9.85 18.64 32.54
C GLU A 341 -9.94 20.09 32.05
N GLY A 342 -11.08 20.46 31.47
CA GLY A 342 -11.26 21.79 30.86
C GLY A 342 -10.83 21.88 29.39
N THR A 343 -10.37 20.78 28.79
CA THR A 343 -10.18 20.69 27.33
C THR A 343 -11.53 20.81 26.61
N VAL A 344 -11.61 21.68 25.60
CA VAL A 344 -12.81 21.88 24.77
C VAL A 344 -12.44 21.74 23.31
N LEU A 345 -13.04 20.76 22.62
CA LEU A 345 -12.86 20.57 21.19
C LEU A 345 -13.58 21.66 20.38
N PRO A 346 -13.01 22.10 19.23
CA PRO A 346 -13.64 23.08 18.35
C PRO A 346 -14.91 22.53 17.68
N GLU A 347 -15.76 23.42 17.16
CA GLU A 347 -16.94 23.00 16.37
C GLU A 347 -16.53 22.21 15.11
N ASP A 348 -15.39 22.55 14.51
CA ASP A 348 -14.81 21.83 13.38
C ASP A 348 -13.62 20.98 13.83
N CYS A 349 -13.87 19.69 14.02
CA CYS A 349 -12.86 18.69 14.36
C CYS A 349 -12.34 17.95 13.13
N SER A 350 -12.60 18.45 11.91
CA SER A 350 -12.17 17.73 10.72
C SER A 350 -10.66 17.57 10.69
N GLU A 351 -10.18 16.37 10.39
CA GLU A 351 -8.76 16.02 10.30
C GLU A 351 -7.93 16.24 11.57
N LEU A 352 -8.56 16.49 12.73
CA LEU A 352 -7.86 16.93 13.95
C LEU A 352 -6.71 15.97 14.35
N PHE A 353 -6.95 14.67 14.32
CA PHE A 353 -5.96 13.62 14.61
C PHE A 353 -5.60 12.79 13.37
N LYS A 354 -5.84 13.31 12.16
CA LYS A 354 -5.51 12.59 10.93
C LYS A 354 -4.02 12.32 10.82
N LEU A 355 -3.66 11.08 10.43
CA LEU A 355 -2.29 10.58 10.24
C LEU A 355 -1.46 10.47 11.52
N TYR A 356 -2.07 10.35 12.70
CA TYR A 356 -1.37 10.01 13.94
C TYR A 356 -1.00 8.50 13.96
N LYS A 357 -0.27 8.03 12.94
CA LYS A 357 -0.02 6.62 12.63
C LYS A 357 0.67 5.84 13.76
N GLY A 358 1.53 6.50 14.53
CA GLY A 358 2.21 5.92 15.69
C GLY A 358 1.34 5.84 16.95
N CYS A 359 0.17 6.49 16.96
CA CYS A 359 -0.65 6.62 18.15
C CYS A 359 -1.44 5.36 18.41
N SER A 360 -1.35 4.85 19.64
CA SER A 360 -2.06 3.64 20.07
C SER A 360 -3.32 3.94 20.88
N VAL A 361 -3.37 5.09 21.53
CA VAL A 361 -4.45 5.50 22.43
C VAL A 361 -4.73 6.99 22.30
N ILE A 362 -6.00 7.34 22.08
CA ILE A 362 -6.50 8.71 22.12
C ILE A 362 -7.53 8.80 23.25
N ASP A 363 -7.15 9.41 24.37
CA ASP A 363 -8.02 9.55 25.54
C ASP A 363 -8.54 10.99 25.67
N LEU A 364 -9.73 11.23 25.12
CA LEU A 364 -10.48 12.49 25.22
C LEU A 364 -11.58 12.41 26.29
N SER A 365 -11.51 11.45 27.22
CA SER A 365 -12.56 11.24 28.25
C SER A 365 -12.78 12.45 29.18
N LYS A 366 -11.79 13.35 29.25
CA LYS A 366 -11.86 14.61 30.01
C LYS A 366 -12.15 15.84 29.16
N ALA A 367 -12.14 15.70 27.83
CA ALA A 367 -12.52 16.78 26.94
C ALA A 367 -14.05 16.91 26.87
N THR A 368 -14.50 18.12 26.55
CA THR A 368 -15.89 18.45 26.24
C THR A 368 -15.95 19.09 24.86
N GLY A 369 -17.15 19.36 24.36
CA GLY A 369 -17.34 20.04 23.09
C GLY A 369 -18.61 19.56 22.39
N THR A 370 -19.06 20.34 21.43
CA THR A 370 -20.23 20.05 20.60
C THR A 370 -19.84 20.20 19.13
N PRO A 371 -18.99 19.29 18.61
CA PRO A 371 -18.56 19.35 17.22
C PRO A 371 -19.76 19.30 16.27
N LYS A 372 -19.65 20.04 15.17
CA LYS A 372 -20.57 20.03 14.02
C LYS A 372 -19.99 19.26 12.83
N ASN A 373 -18.65 19.16 12.76
CA ASN A 373 -17.93 18.46 11.72
C ASN A 373 -16.85 17.55 12.34
N MET A 374 -16.89 16.25 12.04
CA MET A 374 -15.88 15.27 12.47
C MET A 374 -15.27 14.50 11.29
N LYS A 375 -15.40 15.06 10.08
CA LYS A 375 -14.83 14.50 8.86
C LYS A 375 -13.36 14.14 9.04
N ALA A 376 -13.01 12.90 8.75
CA ALA A 376 -11.63 12.41 8.76
C ALA A 376 -10.87 12.65 10.09
N MET A 377 -11.57 12.85 11.21
CA MET A 377 -10.96 13.24 12.48
C MET A 377 -9.86 12.28 12.93
N PHE A 378 -10.02 10.97 12.68
CA PHE A 378 -9.06 9.93 13.02
C PHE A 378 -8.53 9.16 11.80
N MET A 379 -8.74 9.67 10.58
CA MET A 379 -8.31 9.02 9.35
C MET A 379 -6.82 8.64 9.42
N ASP A 380 -6.49 7.44 8.98
CA ASP A 380 -5.14 6.88 8.97
C ASP A 380 -4.46 6.80 10.37
N CYS A 381 -5.22 6.75 11.47
CA CYS A 381 -4.70 6.36 12.78
C CYS A 381 -4.50 4.84 12.87
N GLU A 382 -3.61 4.28 12.04
CA GLU A 382 -3.52 2.83 11.81
C GLU A 382 -3.35 1.98 13.07
N LEU A 383 -2.59 2.46 14.06
CA LEU A 383 -2.27 1.74 15.30
C LEU A 383 -3.21 2.06 16.46
N VAL A 384 -4.16 2.98 16.30
CA VAL A 384 -5.05 3.35 17.40
C VAL A 384 -5.96 2.17 17.72
N ASN A 385 -5.91 1.71 18.96
CA ASN A 385 -6.77 0.62 19.41
C ASN A 385 -7.89 1.11 20.35
N THR A 386 -7.70 2.26 20.99
CA THR A 386 -8.64 2.83 21.94
C THR A 386 -8.83 4.31 21.67
N ILE A 387 -10.08 4.74 21.50
CA ILE A 387 -10.50 6.14 21.48
C ILE A 387 -11.56 6.32 22.56
N SER A 388 -11.32 7.19 23.53
CA SER A 388 -12.29 7.52 24.59
C SER A 388 -12.82 8.93 24.37
N MET A 389 -14.13 9.09 24.23
CA MET A 389 -14.76 10.41 23.95
C MET A 389 -16.13 10.57 24.63
N ASP A 390 -16.33 9.96 25.80
CA ASP A 390 -17.63 9.82 26.46
C ASP A 390 -18.32 11.15 26.84
N LYS A 391 -17.57 12.24 26.95
CA LYS A 391 -18.07 13.60 27.30
C LYS A 391 -18.24 14.52 26.09
N ILE A 392 -17.94 14.06 24.88
CA ILE A 392 -18.10 14.84 23.64
C ILE A 392 -19.53 14.65 23.13
N ASP A 393 -20.28 15.75 22.96
CA ASP A 393 -21.64 15.72 22.44
C ASP A 393 -21.62 15.67 20.90
N THR A 394 -21.84 14.48 20.35
CA THR A 394 -21.87 14.23 18.91
C THR A 394 -23.24 14.50 18.28
N SER A 395 -24.26 14.91 19.05
CA SER A 395 -25.64 15.08 18.57
C SER A 395 -25.83 16.18 17.51
N LYS A 396 -24.84 17.05 17.31
CA LYS A 396 -24.84 18.13 16.33
C LYS A 396 -23.93 17.90 15.12
N VAL A 397 -23.24 16.75 15.07
CA VAL A 397 -22.36 16.43 13.96
C VAL A 397 -23.20 16.11 12.73
N THR A 398 -22.92 16.80 11.62
CA THR A 398 -23.58 16.55 10.32
C THR A 398 -22.70 15.76 9.36
N ASP A 399 -21.38 15.80 9.53
CA ASP A 399 -20.41 15.12 8.66
C ASP A 399 -19.48 14.23 9.51
N MET A 400 -19.59 12.91 9.31
CA MET A 400 -18.70 11.89 9.86
C MET A 400 -17.95 11.14 8.73
N SER A 401 -17.88 11.73 7.54
CA SER A 401 -17.21 11.10 6.40
C SER A 401 -15.75 10.81 6.71
N SER A 402 -15.29 9.61 6.37
CA SER A 402 -13.94 9.11 6.65
C SER A 402 -13.48 9.17 8.11
N MET A 403 -14.38 9.33 9.10
CA MET A 403 -14.00 9.64 10.48
C MET A 403 -12.99 8.62 11.06
N PHE A 404 -13.15 7.34 10.74
CA PHE A 404 -12.27 6.24 11.16
C PHE A 404 -11.61 5.51 9.97
N GLU A 405 -11.55 6.13 8.80
CA GLU A 405 -10.99 5.49 7.61
C GLU A 405 -9.54 5.02 7.88
N TYR A 406 -9.26 3.74 7.58
CA TYR A 406 -7.99 3.05 7.86
C TYR A 406 -7.53 3.03 9.33
N CYS A 407 -8.44 3.13 10.30
CA CYS A 407 -8.16 2.82 11.71
C CYS A 407 -8.06 1.30 11.96
N THR A 408 -7.03 0.64 11.40
CA THR A 408 -6.96 -0.82 11.27
C THR A 408 -6.98 -1.61 12.60
N LYS A 409 -6.61 -1.00 13.73
CA LYS A 409 -6.56 -1.62 15.06
C LYS A 409 -7.67 -1.20 16.02
N LEU A 410 -8.57 -0.32 15.60
CA LEU A 410 -9.55 0.31 16.46
C LEU A 410 -10.57 -0.71 17.01
N ASN A 411 -10.83 -0.64 18.31
CA ASN A 411 -11.94 -1.36 18.93
C ASN A 411 -13.28 -0.65 18.66
N SER A 412 -14.36 -1.41 18.44
CA SER A 412 -15.70 -0.91 18.10
C SER A 412 -16.36 -0.04 19.19
N SER A 413 -15.93 -0.15 20.45
CA SER A 413 -16.58 0.52 21.60
C SER A 413 -16.69 2.05 21.51
N CYS A 414 -15.80 2.72 20.75
CA CYS A 414 -15.92 4.16 20.52
C CYS A 414 -16.99 4.50 19.48
N VAL A 415 -17.13 3.65 18.45
CA VAL A 415 -18.09 3.80 17.36
C VAL A 415 -19.51 3.58 17.89
N GLU A 416 -19.72 2.55 18.72
CA GLU A 416 -21.01 2.12 19.28
C GLU A 416 -21.71 3.18 20.16
N LYS A 417 -20.97 4.21 20.61
CA LYS A 417 -21.44 5.27 21.51
C LYS A 417 -21.78 6.58 20.80
N LEU A 418 -21.53 6.70 19.50
CA LEU A 418 -21.78 7.92 18.76
C LEU A 418 -23.28 8.21 18.63
N ASN A 419 -23.66 9.47 18.79
CA ASN A 419 -24.99 9.93 18.41
C ASN A 419 -24.96 10.40 16.96
N THR A 420 -25.61 9.67 16.07
CA THR A 420 -25.61 9.96 14.63
C THR A 420 -26.88 10.66 14.14
N SER A 421 -27.78 11.07 15.03
CA SER A 421 -29.12 11.58 14.67
C SER A 421 -29.13 12.83 13.78
N SER A 422 -28.05 13.61 13.75
CA SER A 422 -27.90 14.78 12.86
C SER A 422 -27.01 14.52 11.64
N VAL A 423 -26.42 13.33 11.51
CA VAL A 423 -25.43 13.03 10.48
C VAL A 423 -26.12 12.89 9.12
N THR A 424 -25.59 13.58 8.12
CA THR A 424 -26.04 13.52 6.73
C THR A 424 -25.05 12.80 5.82
N ASP A 425 -23.75 12.80 6.15
CA ASP A 425 -22.71 12.12 5.39
C ASP A 425 -21.94 11.12 6.28
N MET A 426 -22.02 9.83 5.90
CA MET A 426 -21.28 8.71 6.51
C MET A 426 -20.35 8.02 5.51
N SER A 427 -20.04 8.68 4.38
CA SER A 427 -19.18 8.08 3.36
C SER A 427 -17.81 7.76 3.93
N HIS A 428 -17.27 6.58 3.59
CA HIS A 428 -16.00 6.07 4.12
C HIS A 428 -15.88 5.99 5.66
N MET A 429 -16.96 6.17 6.44
CA MET A 429 -16.86 6.39 7.90
C MET A 429 -16.08 5.27 8.63
N LEU A 430 -16.29 4.01 8.24
CA LEU A 430 -15.64 2.82 8.81
C LEU A 430 -14.80 2.05 7.79
N ASP A 431 -14.45 2.70 6.69
CA ASP A 431 -13.72 2.10 5.59
C ASP A 431 -12.30 1.64 6.02
N GLY A 432 -11.93 0.39 5.70
CA GLY A 432 -10.63 -0.16 6.05
C GLY A 432 -10.42 -0.43 7.55
N CYS A 433 -11.50 -0.48 8.35
CA CYS A 433 -11.44 -0.85 9.76
C CYS A 433 -11.31 -2.37 9.97
N TRP A 434 -10.10 -2.91 9.85
CA TRP A 434 -9.83 -4.36 9.82
C TRP A 434 -9.98 -5.12 11.15
N SER A 435 -10.30 -4.46 12.26
CA SER A 435 -10.37 -5.10 13.59
C SER A 435 -11.79 -5.32 14.11
N PHE A 436 -12.81 -4.86 13.37
CA PHE A 436 -14.21 -5.04 13.74
C PHE A 436 -14.70 -6.44 13.41
N TYR A 437 -14.69 -7.35 14.39
CA TYR A 437 -15.25 -8.69 14.25
C TYR A 437 -16.66 -8.85 14.87
N ASP A 438 -17.04 -7.95 15.78
CA ASP A 438 -18.33 -7.93 16.51
C ASP A 438 -18.80 -6.47 16.66
N LEU A 439 -19.16 -5.85 15.54
CA LEU A 439 -19.56 -4.44 15.46
C LEU A 439 -21.08 -4.30 15.68
N ASP A 440 -21.49 -3.52 16.69
CA ASP A 440 -22.89 -3.23 16.97
C ASP A 440 -23.31 -1.83 16.50
N LEU A 441 -24.09 -1.74 15.42
CA LEU A 441 -24.57 -0.47 14.86
C LEU A 441 -26.03 -0.16 15.19
N ARG A 442 -26.66 -0.90 16.12
CA ARG A 442 -28.09 -0.74 16.41
C ARG A 442 -28.47 0.62 16.99
N ASN A 443 -27.51 1.35 17.55
CA ASN A 443 -27.70 2.71 18.07
C ASN A 443 -27.61 3.81 16.99
N PHE A 444 -27.20 3.48 15.76
CA PHE A 444 -27.08 4.47 14.70
C PHE A 444 -28.47 4.88 14.22
N ASP A 445 -28.78 6.17 14.38
CA ASP A 445 -29.86 6.82 13.66
C ASP A 445 -29.31 7.30 12.31
N THR A 446 -29.80 6.69 11.23
CA THR A 446 -29.41 6.99 9.84
C THR A 446 -30.49 7.74 9.07
N SER A 447 -31.57 8.14 9.73
CA SER A 447 -32.76 8.73 9.09
C SER A 447 -32.51 10.07 8.39
N ASN A 448 -31.35 10.69 8.60
CA ASN A 448 -30.91 11.93 7.94
C ASN A 448 -29.77 11.72 6.93
N VAL A 449 -29.23 10.52 6.81
CA VAL A 449 -28.07 10.23 5.96
C VAL A 449 -28.48 10.23 4.49
N THR A 450 -27.72 10.96 3.67
CA THR A 450 -27.88 11.03 2.22
C THR A 450 -26.75 10.32 1.47
N ASN A 451 -25.59 10.10 2.10
CA ASN A 451 -24.42 9.45 1.50
C ASN A 451 -23.86 8.35 2.41
N MET A 452 -23.87 7.11 1.93
CA MET A 452 -23.29 5.93 2.60
C MET A 452 -22.21 5.25 1.73
N SER A 453 -21.69 5.95 0.72
CA SER A 453 -20.68 5.37 -0.17
C SER A 453 -19.44 4.94 0.62
N TYR A 454 -18.91 3.75 0.33
CA TYR A 454 -17.79 3.14 1.07
C TYR A 454 -17.96 2.97 2.58
N MET A 455 -19.13 3.22 3.18
CA MET A 455 -19.29 3.30 4.65
C MET A 455 -18.72 2.09 5.40
N LEU A 456 -18.87 0.88 4.84
CA LEU A 456 -18.39 -0.37 5.41
C LEU A 456 -17.33 -1.07 4.53
N ALA A 457 -16.81 -0.40 3.50
CA ALA A 457 -15.86 -0.99 2.56
C ALA A 457 -14.57 -1.47 3.26
N ARG A 458 -13.93 -2.49 2.67
CA ARG A 458 -12.61 -3.01 3.08
C ARG A 458 -12.57 -3.42 4.55
N SER A 459 -13.69 -3.81 5.14
CA SER A 459 -13.85 -4.24 6.52
C SER A 459 -13.61 -5.75 6.65
N SER A 460 -12.37 -6.17 6.41
CA SER A 460 -12.00 -7.60 6.26
C SER A 460 -12.17 -8.49 7.49
N ALA A 461 -12.64 -8.00 8.64
CA ALA A 461 -12.91 -8.83 9.82
C ALA A 461 -14.41 -9.05 10.09
N ILE A 462 -15.30 -8.29 9.44
CA ILE A 462 -16.75 -8.42 9.64
C ILE A 462 -17.21 -9.69 8.92
N THR A 463 -17.78 -10.64 9.68
CA THR A 463 -18.38 -11.86 9.10
C THR A 463 -19.90 -11.75 8.95
N SER A 464 -20.52 -10.90 9.76
CA SER A 464 -21.93 -10.50 9.72
C SER A 464 -22.09 -9.16 10.45
N VAL A 465 -23.01 -8.31 10.00
CA VAL A 465 -23.37 -7.05 10.65
C VAL A 465 -24.90 -6.92 10.68
N ASP A 466 -25.46 -6.49 11.81
CA ASP A 466 -26.89 -6.21 11.95
C ASP A 466 -27.17 -4.76 11.52
N LEU A 467 -27.84 -4.60 10.38
CA LEU A 467 -28.22 -3.31 9.80
C LEU A 467 -29.73 -3.05 9.90
N SER A 468 -30.45 -3.81 10.72
CA SER A 468 -31.92 -3.72 10.83
C SER A 468 -32.42 -2.37 11.36
N SER A 469 -31.56 -1.61 12.06
CA SER A 469 -31.87 -0.26 12.54
C SER A 469 -31.73 0.83 11.49
N PHE A 470 -31.17 0.53 10.31
CA PHE A 470 -30.88 1.55 9.31
C PHE A 470 -32.16 2.02 8.60
N ASP A 471 -32.37 3.34 8.58
CA ASP A 471 -33.35 4.02 7.74
C ASP A 471 -32.62 4.64 6.56
N THR A 472 -32.71 3.99 5.40
CA THR A 472 -32.03 4.44 4.18
C THR A 472 -32.92 5.31 3.27
N SER A 473 -34.12 5.71 3.72
CA SER A 473 -35.13 6.40 2.90
C SER A 473 -34.72 7.78 2.35
N LYS A 474 -33.57 8.32 2.80
CA LYS A 474 -32.96 9.55 2.31
C LYS A 474 -31.63 9.33 1.58
N VAL A 475 -31.11 8.12 1.53
CA VAL A 475 -29.81 7.83 0.92
C VAL A 475 -29.90 7.97 -0.60
N GLU A 476 -28.99 8.74 -1.17
CA GLU A 476 -28.87 9.01 -2.61
C GLU A 476 -27.68 8.27 -3.24
N ASP A 477 -26.62 8.01 -2.47
CA ASP A 477 -25.41 7.29 -2.91
C ASP A 477 -25.07 6.11 -1.97
N MET A 478 -25.03 4.89 -2.52
CA MET A 478 -24.60 3.64 -1.87
C MET A 478 -23.44 2.96 -2.62
N SER A 479 -22.75 3.71 -3.48
CA SER A 479 -21.63 3.16 -4.25
C SER A 479 -20.54 2.63 -3.33
N TYR A 480 -19.97 1.47 -3.68
CA TYR A 480 -18.90 0.82 -2.94
C TYR A 480 -19.19 0.50 -1.46
N MET A 481 -20.44 0.57 -0.99
CA MET A 481 -20.77 0.49 0.45
C MET A 481 -20.16 -0.74 1.16
N PHE A 482 -20.05 -1.89 0.46
CA PHE A 482 -19.46 -3.13 0.97
C PHE A 482 -18.25 -3.62 0.15
N GLU A 483 -17.60 -2.73 -0.62
CA GLU A 483 -16.51 -3.11 -1.53
C GLU A 483 -15.36 -3.81 -0.78
N ASN A 484 -14.84 -4.91 -1.31
CA ASN A 484 -13.73 -5.70 -0.75
C ASN A 484 -13.97 -6.23 0.68
N ASP A 485 -15.22 -6.44 1.07
CA ASP A 485 -15.57 -7.17 2.29
C ASP A 485 -15.44 -8.69 2.10
N HIS A 486 -14.21 -9.19 2.18
CA HIS A 486 -13.89 -10.58 1.83
C HIS A 486 -14.39 -11.64 2.83
N GLU A 487 -14.83 -11.27 4.03
CA GLU A 487 -15.26 -12.23 5.07
C GLU A 487 -16.79 -12.27 5.29
N ILE A 488 -17.54 -11.32 4.72
CA ILE A 488 -19.01 -11.27 4.84
C ILE A 488 -19.63 -12.42 4.05
N LYS A 489 -20.34 -13.31 4.74
CA LYS A 489 -20.99 -14.49 4.13
C LYS A 489 -22.43 -14.27 3.75
N THR A 490 -23.12 -13.41 4.50
CA THR A 490 -24.54 -13.09 4.38
C THR A 490 -24.78 -11.66 4.81
N LEU A 491 -25.67 -10.96 4.11
CA LEU A 491 -26.15 -9.61 4.47
C LEU A 491 -27.67 -9.63 4.55
N SER A 492 -28.23 -8.99 5.57
CA SER A 492 -29.67 -8.76 5.68
C SER A 492 -29.96 -7.31 5.33
N LEU A 493 -30.59 -7.07 4.17
CA LEU A 493 -30.85 -5.74 3.60
C LEU A 493 -32.34 -5.47 3.37
N SER A 494 -33.23 -6.29 3.94
CA SER A 494 -34.67 -6.21 3.67
C SER A 494 -35.34 -4.92 4.17
N ASN A 495 -34.71 -4.20 5.10
CA ASN A 495 -35.16 -2.90 5.58
C ASN A 495 -34.67 -1.71 4.73
N PHE A 496 -33.82 -1.94 3.73
CA PHE A 496 -33.27 -0.86 2.91
C PHE A 496 -34.34 -0.33 1.95
N ASP A 497 -34.74 0.92 2.14
CA ASP A 497 -35.43 1.73 1.15
C ASP A 497 -34.37 2.36 0.22
N THR A 498 -34.28 1.86 -1.01
CA THR A 498 -33.35 2.38 -2.03
C THR A 498 -34.02 3.32 -3.03
N SER A 499 -35.28 3.73 -2.79
CA SER A 499 -36.09 4.48 -3.77
C SER A 499 -35.48 5.82 -4.19
N LYS A 500 -34.56 6.39 -3.41
CA LYS A 500 -33.82 7.63 -3.77
C LYS A 500 -32.39 7.40 -4.25
N VAL A 501 -31.88 6.17 -4.17
CA VAL A 501 -30.51 5.85 -4.57
C VAL A 501 -30.38 6.02 -6.08
N ASN A 502 -29.42 6.84 -6.49
CA ASN A 502 -29.11 7.07 -7.91
C ASN A 502 -27.78 6.43 -8.35
N ASN A 503 -26.94 6.01 -7.39
CA ASN A 503 -25.64 5.40 -7.63
C ASN A 503 -25.46 4.12 -6.79
N MET A 504 -25.31 2.96 -7.46
CA MET A 504 -25.04 1.64 -6.84
C MET A 504 -23.74 1.02 -7.39
N ARG A 505 -22.87 1.84 -7.99
CA ARG A 505 -21.59 1.41 -8.55
C ARG A 505 -20.82 0.57 -7.53
N ALA A 506 -20.40 -0.63 -7.93
CA ALA A 506 -19.52 -1.51 -7.15
C ALA A 506 -19.97 -1.79 -5.70
N MET A 507 -21.28 -1.68 -5.40
CA MET A 507 -21.80 -1.81 -4.03
C MET A 507 -21.35 -3.08 -3.30
N PHE A 508 -21.23 -4.21 -4.02
CA PHE A 508 -20.78 -5.51 -3.51
C PHE A 508 -19.51 -6.02 -4.21
N GLN A 509 -18.74 -5.13 -4.84
CA GLN A 509 -17.56 -5.56 -5.59
C GLN A 509 -16.57 -6.28 -4.66
N SER A 510 -16.08 -7.44 -5.08
CA SER A 510 -15.13 -8.28 -4.35
C SER A 510 -15.61 -8.74 -2.97
N CYS A 511 -16.91 -8.87 -2.74
CA CYS A 511 -17.46 -9.60 -1.59
C CYS A 511 -17.30 -11.12 -1.80
N ASN A 512 -16.05 -11.61 -1.86
CA ASN A 512 -15.74 -12.95 -2.33
C ASN A 512 -16.38 -14.07 -1.49
N ALA A 513 -16.58 -13.87 -0.18
CA ALA A 513 -17.20 -14.87 0.71
C ALA A 513 -18.73 -14.88 0.67
N LEU A 514 -19.37 -13.92 -0.01
CA LEU A 514 -20.82 -13.81 -0.06
C LEU A 514 -21.41 -15.00 -0.84
N THR A 515 -22.23 -15.80 -0.15
CA THR A 515 -22.81 -17.03 -0.74
C THR A 515 -24.28 -16.88 -1.11
N ASN A 516 -24.97 -15.92 -0.47
CA ASN A 516 -26.36 -15.59 -0.73
C ASN A 516 -26.58 -14.10 -0.44
N LEU A 517 -27.41 -13.47 -1.27
CA LEU A 517 -27.75 -12.06 -1.15
C LEU A 517 -29.23 -11.87 -1.53
N ASP A 518 -30.03 -11.43 -0.56
CA ASP A 518 -31.42 -11.05 -0.81
C ASP A 518 -31.49 -9.53 -0.98
N ILE A 519 -31.83 -9.13 -2.20
CA ILE A 519 -31.98 -7.74 -2.66
C ILE A 519 -33.38 -7.47 -3.20
N SER A 520 -34.35 -8.34 -2.86
CA SER A 520 -35.73 -8.26 -3.37
C SER A 520 -36.49 -6.99 -2.96
N SER A 521 -36.01 -6.27 -1.94
CA SER A 521 -36.56 -4.99 -1.48
C SER A 521 -36.06 -3.78 -2.27
N PHE A 522 -35.06 -3.92 -3.13
CA PHE A 522 -34.42 -2.78 -3.78
C PHE A 522 -35.33 -2.18 -4.86
N ASP A 523 -35.70 -0.91 -4.67
CA ASP A 523 -36.24 -0.05 -5.71
C ASP A 523 -35.07 0.63 -6.45
N THR A 524 -34.84 0.22 -7.70
CA THR A 524 -33.76 0.77 -8.53
C THR A 524 -34.23 1.82 -9.54
N SER A 525 -35.49 2.29 -9.44
CA SER A 525 -36.12 3.17 -10.45
C SER A 525 -35.45 4.53 -10.65
N ASN A 526 -34.55 4.93 -9.75
CA ASN A 526 -33.75 6.14 -9.84
C ASN A 526 -32.25 5.92 -10.10
N VAL A 527 -31.80 4.66 -10.13
CA VAL A 527 -30.39 4.30 -10.33
C VAL A 527 -29.96 4.60 -11.76
N LYS A 528 -28.79 5.23 -11.90
CA LYS A 528 -28.15 5.56 -13.18
C LYS A 528 -26.85 4.80 -13.44
N ASP A 529 -26.13 4.44 -12.38
CA ASP A 529 -24.87 3.70 -12.44
C ASP A 529 -24.96 2.41 -11.59
N MET A 530 -24.78 1.27 -12.26
CA MET A 530 -24.67 -0.08 -11.66
C MET A 530 -23.34 -0.75 -12.02
N TYR A 531 -22.37 0.01 -12.54
CA TYR A 531 -21.09 -0.53 -13.00
C TYR A 531 -20.43 -1.36 -11.89
N ALA A 532 -20.05 -2.59 -12.23
CA ALA A 532 -19.38 -3.53 -11.33
C ALA A 532 -20.12 -3.89 -10.03
N MET A 533 -21.44 -3.68 -9.91
CA MET A 533 -22.19 -3.86 -8.64
C MET A 533 -21.94 -5.22 -7.96
N PHE A 534 -21.85 -6.32 -8.71
CA PHE A 534 -21.56 -7.67 -8.20
C PHE A 534 -20.20 -8.21 -8.67
N CYS A 535 -19.35 -7.37 -9.23
CA CYS A 535 -18.07 -7.79 -9.79
C CYS A 535 -17.24 -8.52 -8.73
N ASN A 536 -16.67 -9.67 -9.07
CA ASN A 536 -15.83 -10.49 -8.21
C ASN A 536 -16.56 -11.05 -6.97
N CYS A 537 -17.90 -11.16 -6.98
CA CYS A 537 -18.65 -11.97 -6.02
C CYS A 537 -18.48 -13.47 -6.30
N GLU A 538 -17.27 -14.01 -6.13
CA GLU A 538 -16.89 -15.32 -6.68
C GLU A 538 -17.73 -16.49 -6.17
N ASN A 539 -18.21 -16.46 -4.91
CA ASN A 539 -18.98 -17.55 -4.27
C ASN A 539 -20.51 -17.40 -4.34
N LEU A 540 -21.03 -16.38 -5.02
CA LEU A 540 -22.46 -16.16 -5.15
C LEU A 540 -23.05 -17.09 -6.23
N LYS A 541 -23.88 -18.06 -5.81
CA LYS A 541 -24.40 -19.11 -6.70
C LYS A 541 -25.59 -18.71 -7.57
N LYS A 542 -26.42 -17.80 -7.06
CA LYS A 542 -27.60 -17.27 -7.74
C LYS A 542 -27.63 -15.76 -7.52
N ILE A 543 -27.93 -15.03 -8.58
CA ILE A 543 -28.19 -13.59 -8.53
C ILE A 543 -29.57 -13.35 -9.15
N ASP A 544 -30.43 -12.61 -8.46
CA ASP A 544 -31.80 -12.34 -8.91
C ASP A 544 -32.06 -10.83 -8.96
N ILE A 545 -32.10 -10.27 -10.16
CA ILE A 545 -32.39 -8.86 -10.42
C ILE A 545 -33.66 -8.68 -11.26
N SER A 546 -34.51 -9.70 -11.35
CA SER A 546 -35.72 -9.69 -12.20
C SER A 546 -36.71 -8.57 -11.92
N HIS A 547 -36.66 -8.01 -10.71
CA HIS A 547 -37.53 -6.94 -10.23
C HIS A 547 -36.91 -5.54 -10.39
N PHE A 548 -35.64 -5.44 -10.82
CA PHE A 548 -34.97 -4.16 -10.98
C PHE A 548 -35.61 -3.36 -12.12
N ASN A 549 -35.89 -2.09 -11.85
CA ASN A 549 -36.18 -1.11 -12.89
C ASN A 549 -34.86 -0.46 -13.33
N THR A 550 -34.38 -0.84 -14.51
CA THR A 550 -33.10 -0.36 -15.05
C THR A 550 -33.24 0.68 -16.17
N SER A 551 -34.44 1.22 -16.38
CA SER A 551 -34.76 2.14 -17.50
C SER A 551 -33.93 3.44 -17.55
N LYS A 552 -33.24 3.79 -16.46
CA LYS A 552 -32.34 4.95 -16.35
C LYS A 552 -30.87 4.58 -16.25
N VAL A 553 -30.51 3.29 -16.26
CA VAL A 553 -29.14 2.83 -16.03
C VAL A 553 -28.35 2.93 -17.33
N GLU A 554 -27.33 3.79 -17.34
CA GLU A 554 -26.49 4.06 -18.52
C GLU A 554 -25.20 3.21 -18.51
N GLN A 555 -24.71 2.85 -17.32
CA GLN A 555 -23.46 2.12 -17.08
C GLN A 555 -23.75 0.73 -16.47
N MET A 556 -23.62 -0.33 -17.28
CA MET A 556 -23.80 -1.74 -16.87
C MET A 556 -22.53 -2.58 -17.06
N GLY A 557 -21.39 -1.95 -17.37
CA GLY A 557 -20.11 -2.63 -17.51
C GLY A 557 -19.72 -3.39 -16.23
N LEU A 558 -19.09 -4.55 -16.41
CA LEU A 558 -18.64 -5.45 -15.34
C LEU A 558 -19.70 -5.91 -14.33
N LEU A 559 -21.01 -5.71 -14.58
CA LEU A 559 -22.07 -5.90 -13.57
C LEU A 559 -21.97 -7.23 -12.81
N PHE A 560 -21.67 -8.33 -13.52
CA PHE A 560 -21.51 -9.68 -12.97
C PHE A 560 -20.11 -10.27 -13.26
N SER A 561 -19.14 -9.43 -13.62
CA SER A 561 -17.80 -9.91 -13.97
C SER A 561 -17.19 -10.72 -12.82
N ALA A 562 -16.59 -11.87 -13.10
CA ALA A 562 -15.98 -12.79 -12.14
C ALA A 562 -16.94 -13.32 -11.05
N CYS A 563 -18.25 -13.37 -11.29
CA CYS A 563 -19.17 -14.21 -10.52
C CYS A 563 -18.99 -15.70 -10.86
N ARG A 564 -17.80 -16.26 -10.58
CA ARG A 564 -17.33 -17.55 -11.13
C ARG A 564 -18.25 -18.74 -10.82
N THR A 565 -18.88 -18.76 -9.64
CA THR A 565 -19.76 -19.86 -9.20
C THR A 565 -21.24 -19.63 -9.50
N ALA A 566 -21.61 -18.49 -10.09
CA ALA A 566 -23.00 -18.21 -10.44
C ALA A 566 -23.48 -19.19 -11.52
N GLU A 567 -24.40 -20.08 -11.14
CA GLU A 567 -25.04 -21.02 -12.08
C GLU A 567 -26.24 -20.38 -12.77
N TYR A 568 -26.88 -19.40 -12.11
CA TYR A 568 -28.09 -18.73 -12.56
C TYR A 568 -28.01 -17.23 -12.27
N ILE A 569 -28.23 -16.42 -13.30
CA ILE A 569 -28.48 -14.97 -13.19
C ILE A 569 -29.89 -14.74 -13.74
N GLU A 570 -30.81 -14.35 -12.86
CA GLU A 570 -32.21 -14.11 -13.20
C GLU A 570 -32.42 -12.63 -13.50
N LEU A 571 -32.66 -12.32 -14.78
CA LEU A 571 -32.75 -10.97 -15.33
C LEU A 571 -34.18 -10.45 -15.46
N GLY A 572 -35.19 -11.31 -15.52
CA GLY A 572 -36.59 -10.93 -15.68
C GLY A 572 -36.86 -9.96 -16.85
N ASN A 573 -37.55 -8.86 -16.56
CA ASN A 573 -37.93 -7.84 -17.55
C ASN A 573 -37.10 -6.55 -17.42
N ILE A 574 -35.78 -6.67 -17.27
CA ILE A 574 -34.91 -5.48 -17.24
C ILE A 574 -35.01 -4.65 -18.54
N ASP A 575 -34.97 -3.33 -18.38
CA ASP A 575 -34.93 -2.36 -19.48
C ASP A 575 -33.50 -1.86 -19.67
N THR A 576 -32.86 -2.26 -20.76
CA THR A 576 -31.49 -1.83 -21.08
C THR A 576 -31.43 -0.72 -22.13
N SER A 577 -32.56 -0.11 -22.49
CA SER A 577 -32.65 0.87 -23.59
C SER A 577 -31.92 2.20 -23.33
N ALA A 578 -31.49 2.45 -22.09
CA ALA A 578 -30.64 3.56 -21.71
C ALA A 578 -29.14 3.21 -21.70
N ALA A 579 -28.78 1.94 -21.67
CA ALA A 579 -27.40 1.50 -21.49
C ALA A 579 -26.51 1.90 -22.68
N THR A 580 -25.35 2.47 -22.35
CA THR A 580 -24.30 2.83 -23.33
C THR A 580 -23.05 1.97 -23.20
N ASP A 581 -22.82 1.37 -22.02
CA ASP A 581 -21.72 0.45 -21.73
C ASP A 581 -22.23 -0.86 -21.14
N MET A 582 -21.87 -1.97 -21.79
CA MET A 582 -22.06 -3.35 -21.31
C MET A 582 -20.77 -4.17 -21.42
N GLY A 583 -19.62 -3.49 -21.48
CA GLY A 583 -18.31 -4.11 -21.56
C GLY A 583 -18.09 -5.09 -20.40
N ALA A 584 -17.65 -6.30 -20.72
CA ALA A 584 -17.30 -7.33 -19.75
C ALA A 584 -18.40 -7.69 -18.73
N MET A 585 -19.67 -7.44 -19.04
CA MET A 585 -20.82 -7.61 -18.13
C MET A 585 -20.88 -9.00 -17.48
N PHE A 586 -20.56 -10.07 -18.23
CA PHE A 586 -20.53 -11.46 -17.77
C PHE A 586 -19.14 -12.10 -17.85
N THR A 587 -18.06 -11.31 -17.98
CA THR A 587 -16.70 -11.87 -18.06
C THR A 587 -16.44 -12.80 -16.89
N ALA A 588 -15.84 -13.98 -17.13
CA ALA A 588 -15.48 -14.97 -16.12
C ALA A 588 -16.65 -15.47 -15.25
N CYS A 589 -17.88 -15.47 -15.77
CA CYS A 589 -18.99 -16.25 -15.20
C CYS A 589 -18.82 -17.74 -15.55
N GLU A 590 -17.80 -18.39 -14.99
CA GLU A 590 -17.31 -19.70 -15.43
C GLU A 590 -18.33 -20.84 -15.29
N SER A 591 -19.23 -20.77 -14.31
CA SER A 591 -20.27 -21.79 -14.05
C SER A 591 -21.60 -21.52 -14.74
N LEU A 592 -21.76 -20.37 -15.41
CA LEU A 592 -23.00 -19.97 -16.05
C LEU A 592 -23.25 -20.83 -17.30
N LYS A 593 -24.36 -21.58 -17.33
CA LYS A 593 -24.68 -22.52 -18.42
C LYS A 593 -25.56 -21.92 -19.52
N LYS A 594 -26.45 -21.02 -19.13
CA LYS A 594 -27.43 -20.35 -19.98
C LYS A 594 -27.77 -18.99 -19.39
N ILE A 595 -28.13 -18.05 -20.25
CA ILE A 595 -28.65 -16.75 -19.86
C ILE A 595 -29.75 -16.32 -20.83
N ASP A 596 -30.84 -15.75 -20.31
CA ASP A 596 -31.93 -15.19 -21.13
C ASP A 596 -31.65 -13.70 -21.41
N LEU A 597 -31.40 -13.39 -22.68
CA LEU A 597 -31.11 -12.03 -23.16
C LEU A 597 -32.26 -11.45 -23.99
N SER A 598 -33.42 -12.12 -24.05
CA SER A 598 -34.51 -11.78 -24.96
C SER A 598 -35.13 -10.39 -24.75
N LYS A 599 -34.87 -9.77 -23.59
CA LYS A 599 -35.34 -8.42 -23.23
C LYS A 599 -34.30 -7.32 -23.44
N PHE A 600 -33.08 -7.67 -23.84
CA PHE A 600 -32.03 -6.68 -24.05
C PHE A 600 -32.39 -5.80 -25.24
N ASN A 601 -32.36 -4.48 -25.02
CA ASN A 601 -32.29 -3.48 -26.05
C ASN A 601 -30.88 -2.88 -26.02
N THR A 602 -30.03 -3.27 -26.96
CA THR A 602 -28.63 -2.80 -27.04
C THR A 602 -28.43 -1.64 -28.02
N SER A 603 -29.50 -1.06 -28.56
CA SER A 603 -29.43 -0.08 -29.66
C SER A 603 -28.61 1.17 -29.34
N LYS A 604 -28.35 1.50 -28.06
CA LYS A 604 -27.49 2.61 -27.64
C LYS A 604 -26.10 2.19 -27.14
N VAL A 605 -25.83 0.89 -27.03
CA VAL A 605 -24.57 0.36 -26.50
C VAL A 605 -23.44 0.65 -27.48
N GLN A 606 -22.36 1.24 -26.98
CA GLN A 606 -21.16 1.59 -27.75
C GLN A 606 -19.99 0.65 -27.45
N HIS A 607 -19.94 0.11 -26.22
CA HIS A 607 -18.89 -0.77 -25.73
C HIS A 607 -19.47 -2.14 -25.31
N MET A 608 -19.00 -3.21 -25.96
CA MET A 608 -19.45 -4.59 -25.73
C MET A 608 -18.26 -5.58 -25.70
N ASN A 609 -17.04 -5.05 -25.54
CA ASN A 609 -15.83 -5.87 -25.48
C ASN A 609 -15.90 -6.85 -24.29
N ALA A 610 -15.39 -8.05 -24.48
CA ALA A 610 -15.31 -9.11 -23.47
C ALA A 610 -16.64 -9.51 -22.80
N MET A 611 -17.81 -9.15 -23.34
CA MET A 611 -19.11 -9.32 -22.66
C MET A 611 -19.31 -10.72 -22.06
N PHE A 612 -18.91 -11.79 -22.77
CA PHE A 612 -19.01 -13.19 -22.32
C PHE A 612 -17.64 -13.88 -22.17
N ARG A 613 -16.54 -13.13 -22.17
CA ARG A 613 -15.18 -13.69 -22.08
C ARG A 613 -15.07 -14.67 -20.91
N ASN A 614 -14.46 -15.85 -21.10
CA ASN A 614 -14.19 -16.84 -20.06
C ASN A 614 -15.46 -17.46 -19.43
N CYS A 615 -16.58 -17.48 -20.15
CA CYS A 615 -17.79 -18.22 -19.76
C CYS A 615 -17.72 -19.70 -20.22
N HIS A 616 -16.80 -20.47 -19.65
CA HIS A 616 -16.49 -21.84 -20.11
C HIS A 616 -17.68 -22.81 -20.12
N SER A 617 -18.65 -22.64 -19.20
CA SER A 617 -19.80 -23.53 -19.09
C SER A 617 -20.98 -23.13 -19.98
N LEU A 618 -20.91 -21.99 -20.67
CA LEU A 618 -21.99 -21.50 -21.52
C LEU A 618 -22.08 -22.38 -22.78
N THR A 619 -23.20 -23.09 -22.97
CA THR A 619 -23.36 -24.02 -24.11
C THR A 619 -24.17 -23.45 -25.25
N GLU A 620 -25.04 -22.48 -24.96
CA GLU A 620 -25.87 -21.77 -25.94
C GLU A 620 -26.05 -20.31 -25.51
N ILE A 621 -26.22 -19.42 -26.49
CA ILE A 621 -26.57 -18.02 -26.27
C ILE A 621 -27.44 -17.52 -27.42
N ASP A 622 -28.54 -16.86 -27.07
CA ASP A 622 -29.44 -16.22 -28.04
C ASP A 622 -29.13 -14.72 -28.11
N LEU A 623 -28.70 -14.26 -29.29
CA LEU A 623 -28.36 -12.87 -29.57
C LEU A 623 -29.43 -12.16 -30.40
N SER A 624 -30.60 -12.76 -30.63
CA SER A 624 -31.63 -12.25 -31.54
C SER A 624 -32.18 -10.87 -31.18
N SER A 625 -32.07 -10.46 -29.91
CA SER A 625 -32.47 -9.14 -29.41
C SER A 625 -31.41 -8.05 -29.62
N PHE A 626 -30.18 -8.41 -29.98
CA PHE A 626 -29.06 -7.48 -30.05
C PHE A 626 -29.17 -6.58 -31.28
N ASP A 627 -29.16 -5.27 -31.04
CA ASP A 627 -28.87 -4.26 -32.05
C ASP A 627 -27.49 -3.66 -31.76
N THR A 628 -26.49 -4.06 -32.54
CA THR A 628 -25.11 -3.61 -32.36
C THR A 628 -24.71 -2.50 -33.33
N SER A 629 -25.68 -1.80 -33.94
CA SER A 629 -25.39 -0.76 -34.94
C SER A 629 -24.50 0.38 -34.43
N ASN A 630 -24.47 0.62 -33.11
CA ASN A 630 -23.64 1.67 -32.50
C ASN A 630 -22.37 1.13 -31.80
N VAL A 631 -22.14 -0.19 -31.82
CA VAL A 631 -21.00 -0.81 -31.17
C VAL A 631 -19.75 -0.60 -32.00
N THR A 632 -18.69 -0.09 -31.36
CA THR A 632 -17.40 0.18 -32.03
C THR A 632 -16.30 -0.80 -31.64
N ASN A 633 -16.47 -1.53 -30.53
CA ASN A 633 -15.50 -2.49 -29.99
C ASN A 633 -16.21 -3.78 -29.53
N MET A 634 -15.88 -4.90 -30.18
CA MET A 634 -16.33 -6.26 -29.88
C MET A 634 -15.16 -7.20 -29.54
N SER A 635 -13.98 -6.65 -29.25
CA SER A 635 -12.81 -7.47 -28.93
C SER A 635 -13.09 -8.39 -27.74
N GLU A 636 -12.56 -9.62 -27.83
CA GLU A 636 -12.69 -10.66 -26.81
C GLU A 636 -14.13 -11.08 -26.42
N MET A 637 -15.17 -10.67 -27.16
CA MET A 637 -16.58 -10.84 -26.75
C MET A 637 -16.94 -12.27 -26.30
N PHE A 638 -16.46 -13.30 -27.00
CA PHE A 638 -16.68 -14.72 -26.70
C PHE A 638 -15.39 -15.48 -26.35
N LYS A 639 -14.26 -14.79 -26.18
CA LYS A 639 -12.97 -15.43 -25.91
C LYS A 639 -13.06 -16.40 -24.72
N LEU A 640 -12.55 -17.61 -24.86
CA LEU A 640 -12.56 -18.70 -23.86
C LEU A 640 -13.97 -19.21 -23.52
N CYS A 641 -14.97 -19.02 -24.38
CA CYS A 641 -16.28 -19.70 -24.27
C CYS A 641 -16.19 -21.13 -24.81
N SER A 642 -15.37 -21.96 -24.18
CA SER A 642 -15.06 -23.33 -24.64
C SER A 642 -16.23 -24.32 -24.55
N GLY A 643 -17.35 -23.92 -23.94
CA GLY A 643 -18.59 -24.69 -23.88
C GLY A 643 -19.50 -24.52 -25.10
N LEU A 644 -19.35 -23.44 -25.89
CA LEU A 644 -20.21 -23.14 -27.02
C LEU A 644 -19.96 -24.11 -28.19
N GLU A 645 -20.97 -24.89 -28.56
CA GLU A 645 -20.92 -25.81 -29.71
C GLU A 645 -21.42 -25.16 -31.01
N ALA A 646 -22.35 -24.21 -30.87
CA ALA A 646 -22.89 -23.40 -31.94
C ALA A 646 -23.12 -21.96 -31.45
N LEU A 647 -23.00 -20.99 -32.36
CA LEU A 647 -23.20 -19.58 -32.07
C LEU A 647 -23.81 -18.89 -33.30
N ASP A 648 -25.04 -18.41 -33.16
CA ASP A 648 -25.68 -17.56 -34.18
C ASP A 648 -25.26 -16.10 -33.97
N VAL A 649 -24.36 -15.62 -34.84
CA VAL A 649 -23.91 -14.21 -34.85
C VAL A 649 -24.62 -13.37 -35.90
N THR A 650 -25.61 -13.92 -36.61
CA THR A 650 -26.33 -13.19 -37.67
C THR A 650 -27.01 -11.89 -37.20
N PRO A 651 -27.47 -11.74 -35.93
CA PRO A 651 -28.00 -10.48 -35.43
C PRO A 651 -26.96 -9.35 -35.30
N LEU A 652 -25.67 -9.69 -35.22
CA LEU A 652 -24.61 -8.70 -34.96
C LEU A 652 -24.31 -7.87 -36.23
N LYS A 653 -24.58 -6.58 -36.15
CA LYS A 653 -24.14 -5.56 -37.12
C LYS A 653 -22.73 -5.09 -36.77
N THR A 654 -21.83 -5.11 -37.74
CA THR A 654 -20.41 -4.77 -37.53
C THR A 654 -19.90 -3.61 -38.38
N ASP A 655 -20.79 -2.91 -39.10
CA ASP A 655 -20.44 -1.81 -40.00
C ASP A 655 -19.73 -0.65 -39.31
N ASN A 656 -19.93 -0.45 -38.00
CA ASN A 656 -19.22 0.54 -37.19
C ASN A 656 -18.11 -0.03 -36.30
N VAL A 657 -17.87 -1.34 -36.34
CA VAL A 657 -16.86 -2.01 -35.49
C VAL A 657 -15.46 -1.71 -36.01
N THR A 658 -14.59 -1.29 -35.09
CA THR A 658 -13.17 -1.00 -35.37
C THR A 658 -12.22 -2.03 -34.78
N ASP A 659 -12.65 -2.77 -33.76
CA ASP A 659 -11.87 -3.84 -33.12
C ASP A 659 -12.73 -5.08 -32.86
N MET A 660 -12.31 -6.20 -33.44
CA MET A 660 -12.85 -7.55 -33.23
C MET A 660 -11.73 -8.55 -32.89
N SER A 661 -10.60 -8.05 -32.39
CA SER A 661 -9.47 -8.88 -31.99
C SER A 661 -9.91 -9.92 -30.96
N MET A 662 -9.41 -11.13 -31.13
CA MET A 662 -9.62 -12.25 -30.23
C MET A 662 -11.10 -12.61 -29.96
N MET A 663 -12.04 -12.21 -30.82
CA MET A 663 -13.48 -12.34 -30.56
C MET A 663 -13.93 -13.77 -30.22
N PHE A 664 -13.36 -14.78 -30.88
CA PHE A 664 -13.69 -16.20 -30.68
C PHE A 664 -12.50 -17.03 -30.16
N VAL A 665 -11.45 -16.39 -29.63
CA VAL A 665 -10.24 -17.12 -29.20
C VAL A 665 -10.59 -18.21 -28.21
N ASP A 666 -10.05 -19.42 -28.42
CA ASP A 666 -10.26 -20.59 -27.57
C ASP A 666 -11.74 -20.99 -27.36
N CYS A 667 -12.61 -20.68 -28.34
CA CYS A 667 -13.94 -21.28 -28.45
C CYS A 667 -13.84 -22.70 -29.06
N ASN A 668 -13.17 -23.61 -28.35
CA ASN A 668 -12.64 -24.85 -28.93
C ASN A 668 -13.69 -25.81 -29.52
N LYS A 669 -14.94 -25.72 -29.06
CA LYS A 669 -16.06 -26.57 -29.51
C LYS A 669 -16.89 -25.99 -30.65
N LEU A 670 -16.65 -24.74 -31.05
CA LEU A 670 -17.38 -24.16 -32.17
C LEU A 670 -17.01 -24.89 -33.44
N THR A 671 -17.99 -25.53 -34.07
CA THR A 671 -17.78 -26.31 -35.30
C THR A 671 -18.03 -25.50 -36.56
N SER A 672 -18.90 -24.48 -36.49
CA SER A 672 -19.22 -23.60 -37.61
C SER A 672 -19.49 -22.16 -37.17
N LEU A 673 -19.18 -21.21 -38.05
CA LEU A 673 -19.50 -19.79 -37.89
C LEU A 673 -20.01 -19.20 -39.22
N ASP A 674 -21.18 -18.56 -39.18
CA ASP A 674 -21.69 -17.77 -40.30
C ASP A 674 -21.45 -16.28 -40.05
N LEU A 675 -20.41 -15.75 -40.68
CA LEU A 675 -20.03 -14.33 -40.65
C LEU A 675 -20.52 -13.59 -41.89
N SER A 676 -21.53 -14.11 -42.62
CA SER A 676 -21.96 -13.50 -43.88
C SER A 676 -22.58 -12.11 -43.74
N ASN A 677 -23.02 -11.74 -42.54
CA ASN A 677 -23.52 -10.40 -42.22
C ASN A 677 -22.43 -9.43 -41.75
N PHE A 678 -21.19 -9.88 -41.52
CA PHE A 678 -20.13 -9.02 -41.00
C PHE A 678 -19.59 -8.11 -42.12
N ASP A 679 -19.60 -6.81 -41.85
CA ASP A 679 -18.93 -5.76 -42.59
C ASP A 679 -17.61 -5.44 -41.89
N THR A 680 -16.47 -5.74 -42.53
CA THR A 680 -15.13 -5.50 -41.96
C THR A 680 -14.47 -4.23 -42.50
N GLY A 681 -15.19 -3.40 -43.26
CA GLY A 681 -14.62 -2.22 -43.93
C GLY A 681 -14.00 -1.18 -42.99
N ASN A 682 -14.52 -1.09 -41.76
CA ASN A 682 -14.03 -0.17 -40.72
C ASN A 682 -13.11 -0.83 -39.68
N VAL A 683 -12.87 -2.14 -39.79
CA VAL A 683 -12.08 -2.90 -38.81
C VAL A 683 -10.61 -2.56 -38.96
N LYS A 684 -9.99 -2.16 -37.85
CA LYS A 684 -8.56 -1.85 -37.75
C LYS A 684 -7.78 -2.96 -37.08
N PHE A 685 -8.43 -3.69 -36.17
CA PHE A 685 -7.82 -4.75 -35.39
C PHE A 685 -8.71 -6.01 -35.42
N SER A 686 -8.14 -7.10 -35.94
CA SER A 686 -8.76 -8.43 -36.05
C SER A 686 -7.83 -9.53 -35.54
N SER A 687 -6.81 -9.15 -34.77
CA SER A 687 -5.73 -10.05 -34.39
C SER A 687 -6.25 -11.24 -33.57
N SER A 688 -5.77 -12.42 -33.93
CA SER A 688 -6.11 -13.71 -33.34
C SER A 688 -7.61 -14.03 -33.29
N MET A 689 -8.47 -13.44 -34.12
CA MET A 689 -9.93 -13.61 -34.05
C MET A 689 -10.41 -15.07 -33.88
N PHE A 690 -9.73 -16.04 -34.52
CA PHE A 690 -10.05 -17.47 -34.48
C PHE A 690 -9.01 -18.33 -33.75
N GLY A 691 -8.03 -17.71 -33.07
CA GLY A 691 -6.93 -18.43 -32.44
C GLY A 691 -7.45 -19.49 -31.45
N GLY A 692 -7.04 -20.74 -31.59
CA GLY A 692 -7.47 -21.82 -30.68
C GLY A 692 -8.85 -22.42 -30.98
N CYS A 693 -9.59 -21.95 -31.99
CA CYS A 693 -10.85 -22.58 -32.45
C CYS A 693 -10.59 -23.92 -33.16
N THR A 694 -10.12 -24.94 -32.44
CA THR A 694 -9.58 -26.18 -33.03
C THR A 694 -10.62 -27.07 -33.74
N GLU A 695 -11.90 -27.00 -33.37
CA GLU A 695 -12.95 -27.81 -34.00
C GLU A 695 -13.69 -27.08 -35.13
N LEU A 696 -13.36 -25.80 -35.38
CA LEU A 696 -14.02 -24.97 -36.38
C LEU A 696 -13.72 -25.52 -37.78
N ASN A 697 -14.72 -26.11 -38.42
CA ASN A 697 -14.57 -26.77 -39.72
C ASN A 697 -15.47 -26.20 -40.81
N SER A 698 -16.30 -25.21 -40.50
CA SER A 698 -17.07 -24.46 -41.50
C SER A 698 -17.08 -22.96 -41.18
N LEU A 699 -16.79 -22.14 -42.18
CA LEU A 699 -16.76 -20.68 -42.05
C LEU A 699 -17.47 -20.07 -43.26
N THR A 700 -18.55 -19.33 -43.04
CA THR A 700 -19.22 -18.57 -44.11
C THR A 700 -18.84 -17.10 -44.01
N LEU A 701 -18.34 -16.53 -45.11
CA LEU A 701 -17.96 -15.13 -45.22
C LEU A 701 -18.85 -14.41 -46.23
N GLY A 702 -19.17 -13.14 -45.98
CA GLY A 702 -20.04 -12.32 -46.83
C GLY A 702 -19.26 -11.38 -47.74
N ASP A 703 -19.94 -10.69 -48.67
CA ASP A 703 -19.30 -9.78 -49.63
C ASP A 703 -18.48 -8.66 -48.99
N LYS A 704 -18.82 -8.28 -47.76
CA LYS A 704 -18.19 -7.19 -47.00
C LYS A 704 -17.14 -7.66 -45.99
N PHE A 705 -16.84 -8.95 -45.96
CA PHE A 705 -15.76 -9.51 -45.18
C PHE A 705 -14.53 -9.67 -46.08
N SER A 706 -13.45 -8.94 -45.82
CA SER A 706 -12.30 -8.84 -46.75
C SER A 706 -11.55 -10.17 -46.97
N GLY A 707 -11.58 -11.07 -46.00
CA GLY A 707 -10.85 -12.33 -46.01
C GLY A 707 -10.19 -12.61 -44.67
N VAL A 708 -9.55 -13.77 -44.56
CA VAL A 708 -8.82 -14.21 -43.35
C VAL A 708 -7.32 -14.11 -43.63
N ASP A 709 -6.59 -13.40 -42.78
CA ASP A 709 -5.13 -13.31 -42.85
C ASP A 709 -4.44 -14.11 -41.72
N THR A 710 -3.12 -14.22 -41.78
CA THR A 710 -2.31 -14.95 -40.78
C THR A 710 -2.43 -14.35 -39.37
N GLY A 711 -2.72 -13.05 -39.28
CA GLY A 711 -2.93 -12.34 -38.03
C GLY A 711 -4.18 -12.80 -37.30
N MET A 712 -5.22 -13.25 -38.02
CA MET A 712 -6.48 -13.77 -37.42
C MET A 712 -6.35 -15.17 -36.81
N ARG A 713 -5.25 -15.89 -37.10
CA ARG A 713 -4.89 -17.20 -36.51
C ARG A 713 -5.93 -18.32 -36.69
N LEU A 714 -6.61 -18.37 -37.83
CA LEU A 714 -7.42 -19.54 -38.19
C LEU A 714 -6.49 -20.75 -38.37
N HIS A 715 -6.85 -21.89 -37.77
CA HIS A 715 -6.04 -23.11 -37.90
C HIS A 715 -5.96 -23.55 -39.37
N ASN A 716 -4.79 -24.03 -39.77
CA ASN A 716 -4.53 -24.47 -41.14
C ASN A 716 -4.48 -25.99 -41.25
N GLY A 717 -4.74 -26.51 -42.46
CA GLY A 717 -4.83 -27.95 -42.73
C GLY A 717 -5.68 -28.32 -43.94
N GLY A 718 -6.05 -27.35 -44.77
CA GLY A 718 -6.82 -27.57 -46.00
C GLY A 718 -8.25 -27.04 -45.93
N TRP A 719 -8.41 -25.71 -45.95
CA TRP A 719 -9.72 -25.11 -46.19
C TRP A 719 -10.03 -25.10 -47.68
N ALA A 720 -11.27 -25.45 -48.05
CA ALA A 720 -11.76 -25.44 -49.42
C ALA A 720 -13.08 -24.67 -49.52
N ASN A 721 -13.36 -24.06 -50.68
CA ASN A 721 -14.67 -23.46 -50.93
C ASN A 721 -15.69 -24.57 -51.22
N THR A 722 -16.89 -24.49 -50.68
CA THR A 722 -17.97 -25.48 -50.95
C THR A 722 -18.35 -25.62 -52.42
N ASN A 723 -18.12 -24.58 -53.25
CA ASN A 723 -18.30 -24.63 -54.70
C ASN A 723 -17.18 -25.41 -55.43
N ALA A 724 -16.05 -25.65 -54.76
CA ALA A 724 -14.89 -26.39 -55.25
C ALA A 724 -14.21 -27.14 -54.08
N PRO A 725 -14.87 -28.16 -53.49
CA PRO A 725 -14.47 -28.76 -52.22
C PRO A 725 -13.14 -29.53 -52.30
N ASP A 726 -12.69 -29.88 -53.51
CA ASP A 726 -11.43 -30.59 -53.75
C ASP A 726 -10.22 -29.63 -53.86
N VAL A 727 -10.45 -28.31 -53.85
CA VAL A 727 -9.39 -27.30 -54.01
C VAL A 727 -9.04 -26.67 -52.66
N CYS A 728 -7.81 -26.92 -52.19
CA CYS A 728 -7.27 -26.26 -51.00
C CYS A 728 -6.93 -24.79 -51.31
N ILE A 729 -7.44 -23.86 -50.49
CA ILE A 729 -7.27 -22.41 -50.67
C ILE A 729 -6.56 -21.73 -49.51
N SER A 730 -6.21 -22.44 -48.42
CA SER A 730 -5.68 -21.83 -47.20
C SER A 730 -4.15 -21.69 -47.15
N GLY A 731 -3.44 -22.06 -48.22
CA GLY A 731 -1.98 -22.06 -48.28
C GLY A 731 -1.30 -23.07 -47.34
N SER A 732 0.05 -23.05 -47.30
CA SER A 732 0.89 -23.99 -46.54
C SER A 732 1.54 -23.40 -45.26
N GLY A 733 1.21 -22.15 -44.91
CA GLY A 733 1.72 -21.48 -43.72
C GLY A 733 1.17 -22.05 -42.40
N GLU A 734 1.65 -21.53 -41.26
CA GLU A 734 1.19 -21.95 -39.92
C GLU A 734 -0.31 -21.70 -39.71
N TYR A 735 -0.84 -20.59 -40.24
CA TYR A 735 -2.25 -20.21 -40.17
C TYR A 735 -2.85 -20.09 -41.57
N ALA A 736 -4.15 -20.34 -41.67
CA ALA A 736 -4.88 -20.27 -42.93
C ALA A 736 -4.96 -18.83 -43.45
N VAL A 737 -4.81 -18.66 -44.76
CA VAL A 737 -5.08 -17.40 -45.47
C VAL A 737 -6.22 -17.65 -46.45
N ILE A 738 -7.33 -16.91 -46.33
CA ILE A 738 -8.50 -17.05 -47.20
C ILE A 738 -8.79 -15.71 -47.85
N ASN A 739 -8.59 -15.63 -49.17
CA ASN A 739 -9.03 -14.48 -49.95
C ASN A 739 -10.54 -14.61 -50.25
N ASN A 740 -11.36 -13.69 -49.75
CA ASN A 740 -12.80 -13.76 -49.92
C ASN A 740 -13.26 -12.93 -51.13
N ASN A 741 -13.88 -13.59 -52.10
CA ASN A 741 -14.37 -12.96 -53.34
C ASN A 741 -15.90 -13.09 -53.40
N GLY A 742 -16.59 -12.41 -52.49
CA GLY A 742 -18.05 -12.43 -52.36
C GLY A 742 -18.55 -13.41 -51.30
N LYS A 743 -19.86 -13.66 -51.24
CA LYS A 743 -20.47 -14.57 -50.27
C LYS A 743 -20.09 -16.03 -50.57
N ASN A 744 -19.32 -16.65 -49.67
CA ASN A 744 -18.80 -18.01 -49.81
C ASN A 744 -18.83 -18.76 -48.48
N THR A 745 -19.04 -20.08 -48.56
CA THR A 745 -18.84 -20.99 -47.43
C THR A 745 -17.59 -21.83 -47.67
N TYR A 746 -16.71 -21.84 -46.67
CA TYR A 746 -15.47 -22.58 -46.64
C TYR A 746 -15.58 -23.75 -45.65
N ILE A 747 -15.07 -24.91 -46.04
CA ILE A 747 -15.06 -26.12 -45.22
C ILE A 747 -13.63 -26.60 -45.01
N PHE A 748 -13.34 -27.09 -43.81
CA PHE A 748 -12.08 -27.72 -43.48
C PHE A 748 -12.16 -29.19 -43.91
N THR A 749 -11.39 -29.55 -44.93
CA THR A 749 -11.42 -30.91 -45.48
C THR A 749 -10.35 -31.82 -44.86
N GLY A 750 -9.40 -31.25 -44.12
CA GLY A 750 -8.23 -31.96 -43.58
C GLY A 750 -7.30 -32.51 -44.67
N ASN A 751 -7.60 -32.25 -45.95
CA ASN A 751 -6.83 -32.70 -47.08
C ASN A 751 -5.80 -31.62 -47.43
N ALA A 752 -4.66 -31.66 -46.76
CA ALA A 752 -3.47 -30.97 -47.23
C ALA A 752 -2.84 -31.76 -48.38
N ALA A 753 -3.46 -31.73 -49.57
CA ALA A 753 -2.67 -31.78 -50.78
C ALA A 753 -2.26 -30.33 -51.08
N PRO A 754 -1.02 -29.90 -50.70
CA PRO A 754 -0.57 -28.57 -51.08
C PRO A 754 -0.65 -28.47 -52.60
N ILE A 755 -1.22 -27.40 -53.12
CA ILE A 755 -1.05 -27.05 -54.53
C ILE A 755 0.46 -26.98 -54.73
N SER A 756 1.00 -27.99 -55.43
CA SER A 756 2.43 -28.03 -55.70
C SER A 756 2.75 -26.86 -56.61
N VAL A 757 3.87 -26.17 -56.39
CA VAL A 757 4.30 -25.12 -57.34
C VAL A 757 4.35 -25.75 -58.75
N GLY A 758 3.49 -25.24 -59.64
CA GLY A 758 3.27 -25.78 -60.98
C GLY A 758 1.94 -26.52 -61.19
N ASP A 759 1.16 -26.80 -60.15
CA ASP A 759 -0.19 -27.37 -60.22
C ASP A 759 -1.19 -26.23 -60.48
N SER A 760 -1.25 -25.83 -61.74
CA SER A 760 -2.00 -24.65 -62.18
C SER A 760 -3.50 -24.93 -62.24
N ASN A 761 -3.90 -26.19 -62.43
CA ASN A 761 -5.31 -26.58 -62.49
C ASN A 761 -5.85 -27.13 -61.15
N GLY A 762 -4.99 -27.31 -60.14
CA GLY A 762 -5.35 -27.75 -58.79
C GLY A 762 -5.75 -29.23 -58.72
N ASP A 763 -5.33 -30.05 -59.68
CA ASP A 763 -5.65 -31.49 -59.72
C ASP A 763 -4.68 -32.36 -58.89
N GLY A 764 -3.65 -31.76 -58.31
CA GLY A 764 -2.65 -32.40 -57.47
C GLY A 764 -1.43 -32.93 -58.22
N ASP A 765 -1.43 -32.93 -59.55
CA ASP A 765 -0.37 -33.51 -60.39
C ASP A 765 0.29 -32.45 -61.29
N VAL A 766 1.53 -32.02 -60.98
CA VAL A 766 2.29 -31.08 -61.84
C VAL A 766 2.71 -31.74 -63.17
N ASN A 767 1.94 -31.51 -64.23
CA ASN A 767 2.12 -32.12 -65.54
C ASN A 767 1.79 -31.18 -66.73
N THR A 768 1.68 -31.73 -67.95
CA THR A 768 1.40 -30.92 -69.16
C THR A 768 0.00 -30.28 -69.15
N ALA A 769 -0.96 -30.82 -68.41
CA ALA A 769 -2.29 -30.24 -68.24
C ALA A 769 -2.23 -28.86 -67.56
N ASP A 770 -1.34 -28.69 -66.58
CA ASP A 770 -1.08 -27.39 -65.94
C ASP A 770 -0.51 -26.38 -66.91
N LEU A 771 0.46 -26.81 -67.72
CA LEU A 771 1.09 -25.96 -68.72
C LEU A 771 0.07 -25.46 -69.76
N VAL A 772 -0.88 -26.32 -70.15
CA VAL A 772 -1.99 -25.94 -71.04
C VAL A 772 -2.97 -25.00 -70.34
N THR A 773 -3.22 -25.22 -69.05
CA THR A 773 -4.15 -24.42 -68.23
C THR A 773 -3.65 -22.98 -68.08
N ILE A 774 -2.40 -22.78 -67.65
CA ILE A 774 -1.77 -21.45 -67.53
C ILE A 774 -1.63 -20.76 -68.89
N SER A 775 -1.26 -21.50 -69.94
CA SER A 775 -1.13 -20.95 -71.31
C SER A 775 -2.47 -20.48 -71.88
N SER A 776 -3.54 -21.22 -71.61
CA SER A 776 -4.89 -20.89 -72.08
C SER A 776 -5.47 -19.68 -71.35
N PHE A 777 -5.15 -19.53 -70.06
CA PHE A 777 -5.49 -18.36 -69.26
C PHE A 777 -4.81 -17.08 -69.77
N ILE A 778 -3.49 -17.12 -70.02
CA ILE A 778 -2.75 -15.97 -70.57
C ILE A 778 -3.25 -15.57 -71.97
N LEU A 779 -3.70 -16.53 -72.77
CA LEU A 779 -4.30 -16.29 -74.08
C LEU A 779 -5.76 -15.83 -74.02
N GLY A 780 -6.33 -15.62 -72.82
CA GLY A 780 -7.70 -15.17 -72.61
C GLY A 780 -8.78 -16.18 -73.00
N LYS A 781 -8.43 -17.47 -73.08
CA LYS A 781 -9.35 -18.56 -73.47
C LYS A 781 -10.05 -19.23 -72.28
N ASN A 782 -9.51 -19.06 -71.07
CA ASN A 782 -10.06 -19.58 -69.82
C ASN A 782 -10.37 -18.43 -68.83
N THR A 783 -11.28 -18.66 -67.88
CA THR A 783 -11.62 -17.70 -66.81
C THR A 783 -10.59 -17.75 -65.67
N ALA A 784 -10.44 -16.66 -64.92
CA ALA A 784 -9.52 -16.59 -63.77
C ALA A 784 -9.81 -17.62 -62.66
N SER A 785 -11.03 -18.14 -62.60
CA SER A 785 -11.42 -19.23 -61.69
C SER A 785 -10.88 -20.61 -62.09
N ALA A 786 -10.35 -20.77 -63.30
CA ALA A 786 -9.83 -22.03 -63.81
C ALA A 786 -8.32 -22.24 -63.52
N VAL A 787 -7.69 -21.29 -62.81
CA VAL A 787 -6.25 -21.27 -62.55
C VAL A 787 -5.98 -20.98 -61.08
N SER A 788 -5.20 -21.82 -60.42
CA SER A 788 -4.72 -21.56 -59.05
C SER A 788 -3.64 -20.47 -59.09
N LYS A 789 -3.85 -19.34 -58.41
CA LYS A 789 -2.84 -18.26 -58.37
C LYS A 789 -1.54 -18.71 -57.70
N GLU A 790 -1.63 -19.46 -56.62
CA GLU A 790 -0.49 -19.98 -55.86
C GLU A 790 0.23 -21.13 -56.59
N GLY A 791 -0.50 -21.94 -57.36
CA GLY A 791 0.08 -22.99 -58.20
C GLY A 791 0.67 -22.48 -59.51
N SER A 792 0.25 -21.30 -59.97
CA SER A 792 0.58 -20.75 -61.30
C SER A 792 1.57 -19.59 -61.26
N ASP A 793 1.75 -18.92 -60.13
CA ASP A 793 2.83 -17.94 -59.91
C ASP A 793 4.11 -18.68 -59.52
N ILE A 794 4.78 -19.26 -60.52
CA ILE A 794 5.90 -20.17 -60.32
C ILE A 794 7.19 -19.40 -60.05
N ASN A 795 7.25 -18.14 -60.52
CA ASN A 795 8.39 -17.26 -60.31
C ASN A 795 8.28 -16.41 -59.03
N GLY A 796 7.09 -16.31 -58.43
CA GLY A 796 6.81 -15.64 -57.16
C GLY A 796 6.69 -14.12 -57.25
N ASP A 797 6.40 -13.56 -58.43
CA ASP A 797 6.32 -12.11 -58.66
C ASP A 797 4.91 -11.53 -58.45
N GLY A 798 3.93 -12.37 -58.14
CA GLY A 798 2.54 -12.01 -57.87
C GLY A 798 1.66 -11.86 -59.11
N VAL A 799 2.20 -12.08 -60.32
CA VAL A 799 1.55 -11.88 -61.62
C VAL A 799 1.69 -13.13 -62.48
N ILE A 800 0.57 -13.80 -62.77
CA ILE A 800 0.57 -14.99 -63.65
C ILE A 800 0.76 -14.55 -65.11
N ASP A 801 1.95 -14.78 -65.66
CA ASP A 801 2.28 -14.39 -67.03
C ASP A 801 3.16 -15.40 -67.80
N ILE A 802 3.67 -14.99 -68.96
CA ILE A 802 4.45 -15.86 -69.84
C ILE A 802 5.74 -16.37 -69.17
N PHE A 803 6.29 -15.66 -68.18
CA PHE A 803 7.47 -16.08 -67.45
C PHE A 803 7.18 -17.28 -66.54
N ASP A 804 5.97 -17.39 -65.99
CA ASP A 804 5.55 -18.57 -65.24
C ASP A 804 5.36 -19.79 -66.13
N VAL A 805 4.82 -19.62 -67.33
CA VAL A 805 4.72 -20.71 -68.33
C VAL A 805 6.11 -21.26 -68.67
N VAL A 806 7.08 -20.36 -68.83
CA VAL A 806 8.47 -20.73 -69.11
C VAL A 806 9.10 -21.45 -67.91
N ALA A 807 8.81 -21.01 -66.69
CA ALA A 807 9.27 -21.63 -65.46
C ALA A 807 8.66 -23.03 -65.28
N LEU A 808 7.35 -23.19 -65.48
CA LEU A 808 6.63 -24.47 -65.43
C LEU A 808 7.21 -25.47 -66.43
N ARG A 809 7.39 -25.02 -67.68
CA ARG A 809 7.95 -25.87 -68.74
C ARG A 809 9.34 -26.38 -68.39
N LYS A 810 10.20 -25.54 -67.80
CA LYS A 810 11.54 -25.95 -67.33
C LYS A 810 11.45 -26.97 -66.18
N LEU A 811 10.45 -26.83 -65.32
CA LEU A 811 10.20 -27.72 -64.18
C LEU A 811 9.76 -29.12 -64.67
N LEU A 812 8.86 -29.18 -65.65
CA LEU A 812 8.37 -30.42 -66.27
C LEU A 812 9.48 -31.18 -67.03
N ILE A 813 10.35 -30.46 -67.75
CA ILE A 813 11.45 -31.07 -68.52
C ILE A 813 12.52 -31.69 -67.59
N LYS A 814 12.66 -31.21 -66.35
CA LYS A 814 13.61 -31.79 -65.37
C LYS A 814 13.11 -33.06 -64.66
N LYS A 815 11.80 -33.32 -64.70
CA LYS A 815 11.16 -34.49 -64.06
C LYS A 815 10.97 -35.68 -65.02
N GLY A 816 11.15 -35.48 -66.33
CA GLY A 816 10.92 -36.48 -67.38
C GLY A 816 12.14 -37.31 -67.77
#